data_AF-A0A2D9UGQ2-F1
#
_entry.id   AF-A0A2D9UGQ2-F1
#
_cell.length_a   1.000
_cell.length_b   1.000
_cell.length_c   1.000
_cell.angle_alpha   90.00
_cell.angle_beta   90.00
_cell.angle_gamma   90.00
#
_symmetry.space_group_name_H-M   'P 1'
#
loop_
_entity.id
_entity.type
_entity.pdbx_description
1 polymer ?
#
loop_
_entity_poly.entity_id
_entity_poly.type
_entity_poly.pdbx_seq_one_letter_code
_entity_poly.pdbx_strand_id
1 'polypeptide(L)'
;MLKSQYQTNESIFINQLTRDIELLEQLISENILEDYDRIGAEQEFCLIDDNFRPNPINKQVLKKLKDQGFVAEIAKFNMELNIDPIDLGANALRKMEEVLIQKMNIARKEAQKHNADIILTGILPTVRKHDLRFDNITDNPRYFDLCNAISKYRGQKYKIRISGMDELIFQHDSPLIEGCNTGFQFHLQIAPKIFHKMYNFAQLIAAPVLATSVNSPMLFGKRLWNETRIAVFQQATDTRIIGNYHLESLPRVTFGNNWLQKSLIEIFKEDITRYKILLKSFSQKNKSKINRQLPELDALTLHNSTVYRWNRPCYGIYQKKPSIRIENRMLPSGPTIVDEVANSAFWLGLLMFYKNSDIENINKLMKFDDARINFYSAAQQGIDATFKWFGGKRIEARKLILNELIPKAAIGLSSINIKPKDIEKYLNIIKERTSTRQNGSRWIIDSFDTLNSKFSKQNALTTITSEIIRNQQNNTPVHNWEKPKNSVVINNPSKLLIEECMDRDISSINENDVFSLAYQINSWSKKDYMTVVNDKGQITGLLDGEIFNNKKYADEKTSIQIKKIMKKNPITIKPEGTIEDALNVMEKHSINILPVAENKLFIGIIQKKHLLQYEIHEESNQSIKNILNNYERVIGNYHSNTKRTMIFVAAIHGNENSGVIALKKFFREIEQNNTKVDGTIIGLIGNLNALKVNARYIESDLNRMWSTKIINSKSNNLVSEKKELLVLKSLINQIIIKKSKKNISIIDLHNTSSPSGVFTIVNNKKEEQIAKHLNVPVISNLFSKVKGSFSNYYHEQKINSIVFEGGAIGDPASINNHEAGIWKLLTKTNFINKKSIPKHVEKNFAAMKSFSKKTKGKYSVKYIHKITQNDHFLMHPNIQNFEKIQKNQIIAEDINGKVAAPIDGHILMPLYQEKGTEGFYIIKKEL
;
A
#
# COMPACT_ATOMS: atom_id res chain seq x y z
N MET A 1 -16.40 51.98 14.33
CA MET A 1 -16.16 51.84 12.87
C MET A 1 -16.13 50.38 12.40
N LEU A 2 -15.36 49.46 13.00
CA LEU A 2 -15.29 48.05 12.54
C LEU A 2 -16.63 47.27 12.64
N LYS A 3 -17.44 47.51 13.68
CA LYS A 3 -18.79 46.88 13.81
C LYS A 3 -19.79 47.36 12.76
N SER A 4 -19.74 48.65 12.37
CA SER A 4 -20.68 49.20 11.37
C SER A 4 -20.33 48.71 9.96
N GLN A 5 -19.05 48.68 9.58
CA GLN A 5 -18.60 48.06 8.32
C GLN A 5 -18.98 46.57 8.20
N TYR A 6 -18.95 45.83 9.30
CA TYR A 6 -19.31 44.40 9.32
C TYR A 6 -20.80 44.14 9.05
N GLN A 7 -21.69 44.97 9.62
CA GLN A 7 -23.13 44.89 9.37
C GLN A 7 -23.50 45.29 7.93
N THR A 8 -22.81 46.28 7.37
CA THR A 8 -23.02 46.72 5.98
C THR A 8 -22.69 45.62 4.97
N ASN A 9 -21.59 44.88 5.16
CA ASN A 9 -21.20 43.78 4.26
C ASN A 9 -22.15 42.57 4.28
N GLU A 10 -22.74 42.25 5.44
CA GLU A 10 -23.70 41.14 5.56
C GLU A 10 -25.03 41.44 4.85
N SER A 11 -25.55 42.66 5.00
CA SER A 11 -26.74 43.09 4.29
C SER A 11 -26.53 43.11 2.77
N ILE A 12 -25.36 43.58 2.31
CA ILE A 12 -25.00 43.58 0.87
C ILE A 12 -24.97 42.16 0.32
N PHE A 13 -24.34 41.21 1.03
CA PHE A 13 -24.24 39.82 0.56
C PHE A 13 -25.61 39.15 0.51
N ILE A 14 -26.47 39.34 1.53
CA ILE A 14 -27.83 38.78 1.53
C ILE A 14 -28.65 39.34 0.38
N ASN A 15 -28.60 40.66 0.14
CA ASN A 15 -29.30 41.27 -0.98
C ASN A 15 -28.82 40.73 -2.34
N GLN A 16 -27.51 40.50 -2.50
CA GLN A 16 -26.97 39.90 -3.72
C GLN A 16 -27.41 38.44 -3.87
N LEU A 17 -27.45 37.67 -2.78
CA LEU A 17 -27.89 36.29 -2.77
C LEU A 17 -29.36 36.15 -3.18
N THR A 18 -30.24 37.03 -2.69
CA THR A 18 -31.64 37.07 -3.11
C THR A 18 -31.78 37.41 -4.59
N ARG A 19 -31.03 38.41 -5.09
CA ARG A 19 -31.00 38.76 -6.51
C ARG A 19 -30.51 37.62 -7.39
N ASP A 20 -29.48 36.90 -6.96
CA ASP A 20 -28.95 35.76 -7.72
C ASP A 20 -30.00 34.63 -7.85
N ILE A 21 -30.87 34.44 -6.85
CA ILE A 21 -31.98 33.49 -6.94
C ILE A 21 -33.05 33.98 -7.90
N GLU A 22 -33.46 35.25 -7.82
CA GLU A 22 -34.43 35.84 -8.73
C GLU A 22 -33.96 35.75 -10.19
N LEU A 23 -32.66 36.01 -10.42
CA LEU A 23 -32.03 35.83 -11.73
C LEU A 23 -32.05 34.37 -12.17
N LEU A 24 -31.77 33.41 -11.27
CA LEU A 24 -31.85 31.99 -11.62
C LEU A 24 -33.29 31.55 -11.94
N GLU A 25 -34.28 32.04 -11.19
CA GLU A 25 -35.71 31.83 -11.49
C GLU A 25 -36.06 32.38 -12.89
N GLN A 26 -35.58 33.58 -13.21
CA GLN A 26 -35.77 34.19 -14.53
C GLN A 26 -35.14 33.33 -15.63
N LEU A 27 -33.87 32.93 -15.49
CA LEU A 27 -33.15 32.08 -16.46
C LEU A 27 -33.87 30.75 -16.73
N ILE A 28 -34.47 30.16 -15.69
CA ILE A 28 -35.27 28.93 -15.82
C ILE A 28 -36.57 29.22 -16.57
N SER A 29 -37.29 30.29 -16.21
CA SER A 29 -38.57 30.63 -16.83
C SER A 29 -38.46 31.04 -18.31
N GLU A 30 -37.37 31.71 -18.67
CA GLU A 30 -37.07 32.17 -20.03
C GLU A 30 -36.40 31.08 -20.89
N ASN A 31 -36.18 29.87 -20.36
CA ASN A 31 -35.47 28.75 -21.02
C ASN A 31 -34.07 29.13 -21.56
N ILE A 32 -33.33 29.99 -20.83
CA ILE A 32 -31.98 30.43 -21.21
C ILE A 32 -30.93 29.37 -20.86
N LEU A 33 -31.17 28.60 -19.80
CA LEU A 33 -30.27 27.53 -19.37
C LEU A 33 -30.15 26.43 -20.44
N GLU A 34 -28.93 25.96 -20.66
CA GLU A 34 -28.65 24.95 -21.67
C GLU A 34 -29.32 23.61 -21.36
N ASP A 35 -30.15 23.15 -22.28
CA ASP A 35 -30.74 21.82 -22.30
C ASP A 35 -29.84 20.86 -23.11
N TYR A 36 -28.87 20.26 -22.42
CA TYR A 36 -27.91 19.33 -23.03
C TYR A 36 -27.39 18.35 -21.99
N ASP A 37 -27.31 17.06 -22.35
CA ASP A 37 -26.85 16.01 -21.44
C ASP A 37 -25.33 15.82 -21.56
N ARG A 38 -24.62 16.13 -20.47
CA ARG A 38 -23.17 15.89 -20.32
C ARG A 38 -22.87 15.23 -18.99
N ILE A 39 -21.79 14.47 -18.97
CA ILE A 39 -21.21 13.91 -17.75
C ILE A 39 -19.86 14.55 -17.45
N GLY A 40 -19.48 14.61 -16.20
CA GLY A 40 -18.17 15.08 -15.75
C GLY A 40 -17.77 14.39 -14.47
N ALA A 41 -16.53 14.60 -14.03
CA ALA A 41 -16.07 14.06 -12.76
C ALA A 41 -15.02 14.96 -12.08
N GLU A 42 -15.03 14.93 -10.75
CA GLU A 42 -13.94 15.43 -9.91
C GLU A 42 -13.33 14.22 -9.18
N GLN A 43 -12.02 14.03 -9.33
CA GLN A 43 -11.27 12.93 -8.74
C GLN A 43 -10.33 13.47 -7.66
N GLU A 44 -10.63 13.19 -6.40
CA GLU A 44 -9.72 13.49 -5.29
C GLU A 44 -8.79 12.30 -5.01
N PHE A 45 -7.57 12.59 -4.59
CA PHE A 45 -6.55 11.59 -4.28
C PHE A 45 -5.51 12.10 -3.27
N CYS A 46 -4.85 11.16 -2.60
CA CYS A 46 -3.78 11.47 -1.65
C CYS A 46 -2.39 11.28 -2.28
N LEU A 47 -1.46 12.14 -1.92
CA LEU A 47 -0.02 12.00 -2.14
C LEU A 47 0.59 11.27 -0.95
N ILE A 48 1.45 10.28 -1.24
CA ILE A 48 2.04 9.43 -0.22
C ILE A 48 3.55 9.30 -0.37
N ASP A 49 4.24 9.04 0.75
CA ASP A 49 5.68 8.83 0.79
C ASP A 49 6.08 7.35 0.55
N ASP A 50 7.38 7.06 0.59
CA ASP A 50 7.96 5.71 0.42
C ASP A 50 7.54 4.71 1.52
N ASN A 51 6.83 5.17 2.54
CA ASN A 51 6.22 4.35 3.57
C ASN A 51 4.70 4.38 3.53
N PHE A 52 4.13 4.86 2.44
CA PHE A 52 2.70 4.92 2.19
C PHE A 52 1.94 5.83 3.17
N ARG A 53 2.59 6.83 3.77
CA ARG A 53 1.96 7.84 4.66
C ARG A 53 1.63 9.11 3.91
N PRO A 54 0.72 9.97 4.40
CA PRO A 54 0.46 11.28 3.79
C PRO A 54 1.75 12.08 3.54
N ASN A 55 1.92 12.59 2.33
CA ASN A 55 3.10 13.37 1.95
C ASN A 55 2.69 14.81 1.57
N PRO A 56 3.02 15.84 2.39
CA PRO A 56 2.50 17.20 2.27
C PRO A 56 3.18 18.03 1.15
N ILE A 57 3.16 17.53 -0.08
CA ILE A 57 3.86 18.09 -1.25
C ILE A 57 2.94 18.55 -2.38
N ASN A 58 1.63 18.72 -2.16
CA ASN A 58 0.67 19.08 -3.21
C ASN A 58 1.09 20.35 -3.98
N LYS A 59 1.62 21.38 -3.29
CA LYS A 59 2.10 22.63 -3.90
C LYS A 59 3.28 22.40 -4.85
N GLN A 60 4.12 21.40 -4.59
CA GLN A 60 5.27 21.07 -5.44
C GLN A 60 4.81 20.36 -6.71
N VAL A 61 3.93 19.37 -6.57
CA VAL A 61 3.35 18.61 -7.69
C VAL A 61 2.45 19.50 -8.56
N LEU A 62 1.58 20.30 -7.94
CA LEU A 62 0.62 21.17 -8.63
C LEU A 62 1.29 22.21 -9.54
N LYS A 63 2.49 22.69 -9.20
CA LYS A 63 3.23 23.66 -10.03
C LYS A 63 3.46 23.17 -11.47
N LYS A 64 3.52 21.85 -11.69
CA LYS A 64 3.74 21.25 -13.03
C LYS A 64 2.45 20.76 -13.69
N LEU A 65 1.34 20.71 -12.94
CA LEU A 65 0.06 20.14 -13.37
C LEU A 65 -1.08 21.16 -13.48
N LYS A 66 -0.82 22.43 -13.15
CA LYS A 66 -1.84 23.49 -13.06
C LYS A 66 -2.70 23.62 -14.33
N ASP A 67 -2.11 23.50 -15.51
CA ASP A 67 -2.82 23.66 -16.78
C ASP A 67 -3.52 22.36 -17.25
N GLN A 68 -3.57 21.33 -16.41
CA GLN A 68 -4.09 20.01 -16.77
C GLN A 68 -5.37 19.62 -16.02
N GLY A 69 -6.00 20.57 -15.32
CA GLY A 69 -7.23 20.35 -14.55
C GLY A 69 -7.00 19.94 -13.09
N PHE A 70 -5.75 19.98 -12.62
CA PHE A 70 -5.43 19.67 -11.22
C PHE A 70 -5.49 20.91 -10.33
N VAL A 71 -6.02 20.74 -9.12
CA VAL A 71 -6.05 21.72 -8.04
C VAL A 71 -5.61 21.10 -6.72
N ALA A 72 -5.24 21.94 -5.75
CA ALA A 72 -4.94 21.49 -4.40
C ALA A 72 -6.23 21.48 -3.56
N GLU A 73 -6.32 20.51 -2.66
CA GLU A 73 -7.43 20.41 -1.69
C GLU A 73 -7.03 20.96 -0.31
N ILE A 74 -7.94 20.90 0.68
CA ILE A 74 -7.73 21.53 2.00
C ILE A 74 -6.44 21.07 2.72
N ALA A 75 -6.03 19.81 2.54
CA ALA A 75 -4.81 19.25 3.11
C ALA A 75 -3.64 19.29 2.12
N LYS A 76 -2.42 19.57 2.61
CA LYS A 76 -1.18 19.64 1.82
C LYS A 76 -0.82 18.34 1.09
N PHE A 77 -1.45 17.23 1.43
CA PHE A 77 -1.26 15.92 0.80
C PHE A 77 -2.44 15.51 -0.09
N ASN A 78 -3.50 16.31 -0.20
CA ASN A 78 -4.61 16.04 -1.11
C ASN A 78 -4.54 16.92 -2.36
N MET A 79 -4.98 16.33 -3.47
CA MET A 79 -5.18 17.01 -4.75
C MET A 79 -6.47 16.53 -5.40
N GLU A 80 -7.00 17.34 -6.29
CA GLU A 80 -8.20 17.03 -7.07
C GLU A 80 -7.91 17.23 -8.56
N LEU A 81 -8.47 16.35 -9.40
CA LEU A 81 -8.54 16.49 -10.85
C LEU A 81 -9.98 16.79 -11.26
N ASN A 82 -10.15 17.90 -11.96
CA ASN A 82 -11.38 18.27 -12.65
C ASN A 82 -11.24 17.89 -14.12
N ILE A 83 -12.07 16.96 -14.62
CA ILE A 83 -12.10 16.64 -16.05
C ILE A 83 -13.10 17.51 -16.79
N ASP A 84 -12.79 17.83 -18.06
CA ASP A 84 -13.71 18.57 -18.91
C ASP A 84 -15.02 17.80 -19.13
N PRO A 85 -16.17 18.49 -19.29
CA PRO A 85 -17.44 17.86 -19.59
C PRO A 85 -17.38 16.98 -20.86
N ILE A 86 -17.95 15.78 -20.77
CA ILE A 86 -18.05 14.81 -21.86
C ILE A 86 -19.51 14.71 -22.28
N ASP A 87 -19.78 14.91 -23.57
CA ASP A 87 -21.12 14.74 -24.13
C ASP A 87 -21.62 13.31 -23.92
N LEU A 88 -22.90 13.17 -23.54
CA LEU A 88 -23.51 11.88 -23.22
C LEU A 88 -23.85 11.09 -24.50
N GLY A 89 -22.81 10.55 -25.15
CA GLY A 89 -22.91 9.67 -26.30
C GLY A 89 -22.54 8.21 -26.00
N ALA A 90 -22.56 7.37 -27.03
CA ALA A 90 -22.44 5.92 -26.90
C ALA A 90 -21.19 5.38 -26.20
N ASN A 91 -20.08 6.15 -26.19
CA ASN A 91 -18.81 5.79 -25.54
C ASN A 91 -18.49 6.68 -24.32
N ALA A 92 -19.44 7.47 -23.81
CA ALA A 92 -19.17 8.52 -22.81
C ALA A 92 -18.47 7.98 -21.55
N LEU A 93 -18.95 6.86 -21.01
CA LEU A 93 -18.36 6.21 -19.83
C LEU A 93 -16.94 5.69 -20.10
N ARG A 94 -16.70 5.06 -21.25
CA ARG A 94 -15.37 4.60 -21.66
C ARG A 94 -14.40 5.75 -21.83
N LYS A 95 -14.83 6.84 -22.47
CA LYS A 95 -14.03 8.05 -22.63
C LYS A 95 -13.66 8.66 -21.28
N MET A 96 -14.59 8.66 -20.31
CA MET A 96 -14.30 9.10 -18.94
C MET A 96 -13.21 8.24 -18.29
N GLU A 97 -13.34 6.91 -18.37
CA GLU A 97 -12.32 5.97 -17.85
C GLU A 97 -10.93 6.25 -18.47
N GLU A 98 -10.87 6.40 -19.80
CA GLU A 98 -9.62 6.67 -20.52
C GLU A 98 -8.98 8.00 -20.10
N VAL A 99 -9.78 9.08 -19.99
CA VAL A 99 -9.30 10.41 -19.58
C VAL A 99 -8.79 10.37 -18.13
N LEU A 100 -9.52 9.73 -17.23
CA LEU A 100 -9.10 9.58 -15.83
C LEU A 100 -7.79 8.80 -15.73
N ILE A 101 -7.66 7.64 -16.39
CA ILE A 101 -6.42 6.86 -16.41
C ILE A 101 -5.25 7.69 -16.95
N GLN A 102 -5.45 8.40 -18.06
CA GLN A 102 -4.40 9.22 -18.68
C GLN A 102 -3.94 10.34 -17.74
N LYS A 103 -4.87 11.11 -17.19
CA LYS A 103 -4.58 12.25 -16.31
C LYS A 103 -3.95 11.79 -15.00
N MET A 104 -4.48 10.74 -14.37
CA MET A 104 -3.93 10.21 -13.12
C MET A 104 -2.52 9.63 -13.31
N ASN A 105 -2.22 9.03 -14.47
CA ASN A 105 -0.85 8.61 -14.80
C ASN A 105 0.12 9.78 -14.95
N ILE A 106 -0.34 10.93 -15.44
CA ILE A 106 0.48 12.16 -15.49
C ILE A 106 0.78 12.64 -14.07
N ALA A 107 -0.23 12.69 -13.19
CA ALA A 107 -0.04 13.06 -11.79
C ALA A 107 0.92 12.13 -11.06
N ARG A 108 0.78 10.80 -11.25
CA ARG A 108 1.66 9.78 -10.69
C ARG A 108 3.12 9.99 -11.12
N LYS A 109 3.35 10.18 -12.43
CA LYS A 109 4.71 10.43 -12.97
C LYS A 109 5.33 11.69 -12.40
N GLU A 110 4.55 12.73 -12.15
CA GLU A 110 5.06 13.95 -11.53
C GLU A 110 5.36 13.73 -10.04
N ALA A 111 4.46 13.09 -9.28
CA ALA A 111 4.69 12.74 -7.88
C ALA A 111 5.97 11.90 -7.68
N GLN A 112 6.21 10.92 -8.56
CA GLN A 112 7.40 10.05 -8.52
C GLN A 112 8.73 10.81 -8.63
N LYS A 113 8.76 11.97 -9.30
CA LYS A 113 9.96 12.82 -9.35
C LYS A 113 10.33 13.41 -7.99
N HIS A 114 9.37 13.46 -7.06
CA HIS A 114 9.53 13.98 -5.70
C HIS A 114 9.57 12.87 -4.64
N ASN A 115 9.86 11.60 -5.04
CA ASN A 115 9.81 10.41 -4.17
C ASN A 115 8.45 10.26 -3.47
N ALA A 116 7.38 10.37 -4.26
CA ALA A 116 6.02 10.18 -3.81
C ALA A 116 5.23 9.34 -4.82
N ASP A 117 4.13 8.74 -4.37
CA ASP A 117 3.12 8.13 -5.24
C ASP A 117 1.75 8.74 -4.95
N ILE A 118 0.74 8.33 -5.71
CA ILE A 118 -0.66 8.70 -5.54
C ILE A 118 -1.51 7.48 -5.22
N ILE A 119 -2.56 7.68 -4.43
CA ILE A 119 -3.52 6.63 -4.07
C ILE A 119 -4.96 7.14 -4.15
N LEU A 120 -5.84 6.34 -4.74
CA LEU A 120 -7.29 6.56 -4.77
C LEU A 120 -7.96 5.77 -3.63
N THR A 121 -8.44 6.43 -2.59
CA THR A 121 -9.12 5.74 -1.48
C THR A 121 -9.92 6.72 -0.65
N GLY A 122 -11.12 6.34 -0.21
CA GLY A 122 -11.98 7.25 0.55
C GLY A 122 -11.31 7.81 1.81
N ILE A 123 -10.63 6.95 2.59
CA ILE A 123 -9.74 7.39 3.67
C ILE A 123 -8.47 6.56 3.58
N LEU A 124 -7.32 7.23 3.53
CA LEU A 124 -6.01 6.59 3.50
C LEU A 124 -5.80 5.73 4.77
N PRO A 125 -5.62 4.40 4.67
CA PRO A 125 -5.55 3.53 5.85
C PRO A 125 -4.43 3.89 6.84
N THR A 126 -3.34 4.47 6.34
CA THR A 126 -2.14 4.89 7.08
C THR A 126 -2.19 6.36 7.56
N VAL A 127 -3.29 7.08 7.36
CA VAL A 127 -3.43 8.46 7.87
C VAL A 127 -3.35 8.48 9.40
N ARG A 128 -2.64 9.45 9.96
CA ARG A 128 -2.45 9.61 11.41
C ARG A 128 -3.09 10.89 11.91
N LYS A 129 -3.28 11.00 13.22
CA LYS A 129 -3.82 12.22 13.85
C LYS A 129 -2.88 13.40 13.59
N HIS A 130 -1.57 13.18 13.66
CA HIS A 130 -0.55 14.19 13.38
C HIS A 130 -0.69 14.82 11.98
N ASP A 131 -1.08 14.02 10.99
CA ASP A 131 -1.17 14.47 9.61
C ASP A 131 -2.29 15.50 9.40
N LEU A 132 -3.32 15.49 10.27
CA LEU A 132 -4.49 16.37 10.16
C LEU A 132 -4.38 17.66 10.99
N ARG A 133 -3.21 17.92 11.58
CA ARG A 133 -2.93 19.17 12.31
C ARG A 133 -2.88 20.36 11.36
N PHE A 134 -3.22 21.54 11.89
CA PHE A 134 -3.37 22.77 11.09
C PHE A 134 -2.12 23.12 10.27
N ASP A 135 -0.92 22.71 10.70
CA ASP A 135 0.33 22.87 9.95
C ASP A 135 0.30 22.24 8.54
N ASN A 136 -0.57 21.26 8.34
CA ASN A 136 -0.80 20.60 7.05
C ASN A 136 -1.96 21.17 6.24
N ILE A 137 -2.49 22.35 6.60
CA ILE A 137 -3.47 23.05 5.76
C ILE A 137 -2.82 23.62 4.50
N THR A 138 -3.47 23.44 3.36
CA THR A 138 -3.02 24.06 2.11
C THR A 138 -3.03 25.58 2.23
N ASP A 139 -1.97 26.20 1.72
CA ASP A 139 -1.72 27.64 1.74
C ASP A 139 -2.66 28.38 0.75
N ASN A 140 -3.94 28.46 1.12
CA ASN A 140 -5.00 29.14 0.38
C ASN A 140 -5.88 29.92 1.37
N PRO A 141 -5.97 31.26 1.24
CA PRO A 141 -6.76 32.12 2.13
C PRO A 141 -8.20 31.63 2.37
N ARG A 142 -8.83 31.06 1.33
CA ARG A 142 -10.19 30.52 1.42
C ARG A 142 -10.32 29.42 2.48
N TYR A 143 -9.35 28.52 2.59
CA TYR A 143 -9.39 27.43 3.57
C TYR A 143 -9.22 27.97 5.00
N PHE A 144 -8.33 28.96 5.19
CA PHE A 144 -8.18 29.65 6.48
C PHE A 144 -9.49 30.34 6.89
N ASP A 145 -10.11 31.09 5.98
CA ASP A 145 -11.38 31.80 6.25
C ASP A 145 -12.51 30.83 6.59
N LEU A 146 -12.61 29.70 5.87
CA LEU A 146 -13.58 28.65 6.15
C LEU A 146 -13.37 28.03 7.54
N CYS A 147 -12.13 27.63 7.87
CA CYS A 147 -11.81 27.06 9.17
C CYS A 147 -12.08 28.04 10.32
N ASN A 148 -11.75 29.32 10.13
CA ASN A 148 -12.03 30.38 11.09
C ASN A 148 -13.54 30.59 11.27
N ALA A 149 -14.31 30.59 10.17
CA ALA A 149 -15.76 30.73 10.22
C ALA A 149 -16.43 29.56 10.97
N ILE A 150 -16.03 28.32 10.70
CA ILE A 150 -16.55 27.14 11.41
C ILE A 150 -16.19 27.21 12.90
N SER A 151 -14.93 27.50 13.21
CA SER A 151 -14.44 27.58 14.60
C SER A 151 -15.11 28.68 15.41
N LYS A 152 -15.45 29.81 14.76
CA LYS A 152 -16.20 30.91 15.39
C LYS A 152 -17.59 30.49 15.85
N TYR A 153 -18.27 29.61 15.11
CA TYR A 153 -19.61 29.15 15.47
C TYR A 153 -19.61 27.95 16.42
N ARG A 154 -18.71 26.99 16.23
CA ARG A 154 -18.69 25.74 17.00
C ARG A 154 -17.87 25.82 18.29
N GLY A 155 -16.84 26.66 18.32
CA GLY A 155 -15.75 26.63 19.30
C GLY A 155 -14.51 25.88 18.80
N GLN A 156 -13.42 25.94 19.57
CA GLN A 156 -12.09 25.48 19.13
C GLN A 156 -11.79 24.00 19.39
N LYS A 157 -12.66 23.26 20.09
CA LYS A 157 -12.44 21.85 20.46
C LYS A 157 -13.43 20.93 19.76
N TYR A 158 -13.02 20.34 18.64
CA TYR A 158 -13.83 19.43 17.84
C TYR A 158 -13.80 18.04 18.46
N LYS A 159 -14.87 17.65 19.14
CA LYS A 159 -15.07 16.27 19.61
C LYS A 159 -15.72 15.46 18.50
N ILE A 160 -15.08 14.36 18.12
CA ILE A 160 -15.59 13.40 17.14
C ILE A 160 -15.78 12.06 17.83
N ARG A 161 -16.93 11.44 17.59
CA ARG A 161 -17.28 10.09 18.06
C ARG A 161 -17.86 9.29 16.91
N ILE A 162 -17.16 8.24 16.53
CA ILE A 162 -17.61 7.32 15.48
C ILE A 162 -17.55 5.90 16.05
N SER A 163 -18.67 5.19 15.95
CA SER A 163 -18.82 3.82 16.43
C SER A 163 -18.98 2.88 15.24
N GLY A 164 -18.14 1.85 15.16
CA GLY A 164 -18.25 0.74 14.23
C GLY A 164 -17.88 -0.57 14.93
N MET A 165 -17.06 -1.42 14.29
CA MET A 165 -16.50 -2.60 14.97
C MET A 165 -15.57 -2.22 16.13
N ASP A 166 -14.82 -1.13 15.93
CA ASP A 166 -14.11 -0.44 16.99
C ASP A 166 -14.80 0.90 17.29
N GLU A 167 -14.47 1.53 18.42
CA GLU A 167 -14.90 2.90 18.73
C GLU A 167 -13.73 3.87 18.56
N LEU A 168 -14.01 5.02 17.94
CA LEU A 168 -13.08 6.15 17.86
C LEU A 168 -13.72 7.38 18.50
N ILE A 169 -13.13 7.82 19.61
CA ILE A 169 -13.42 9.10 20.26
C ILE A 169 -12.12 9.89 20.30
N PHE A 170 -12.10 11.06 19.70
CA PHE A 170 -10.96 11.96 19.81
C PHE A 170 -11.38 13.42 19.75
N GLN A 171 -10.48 14.26 20.23
CA GLN A 171 -10.59 15.70 20.13
C GLN A 171 -9.50 16.23 19.20
N HIS A 172 -9.84 17.25 18.43
CA HIS A 172 -8.93 17.94 17.53
C HIS A 172 -9.24 19.44 17.51
N ASP A 173 -8.27 20.24 17.07
CA ASP A 173 -8.31 21.70 17.24
C ASP A 173 -8.69 22.44 15.95
N SER A 174 -9.00 21.70 14.89
CA SER A 174 -9.28 22.24 13.56
C SER A 174 -10.28 21.38 12.76
N PRO A 175 -11.11 21.99 11.89
CA PRO A 175 -11.90 21.30 10.87
C PRO A 175 -11.08 20.48 9.86
N LEU A 176 -9.75 20.67 9.78
CA LEU A 176 -8.84 19.97 8.86
C LEU A 176 -8.87 18.44 9.00
N ILE A 177 -9.51 17.89 10.04
CA ILE A 177 -9.83 16.46 10.12
C ILE A 177 -10.51 15.97 8.83
N GLU A 178 -11.32 16.82 8.21
CA GLU A 178 -11.97 16.55 6.93
C GLU A 178 -10.98 16.23 5.80
N GLY A 179 -9.75 16.74 5.88
CA GLY A 179 -8.67 16.47 4.94
C GLY A 179 -8.21 15.00 4.88
N CYS A 180 -8.72 14.10 5.72
CA CYS A 180 -8.52 12.66 5.53
C CYS A 180 -9.43 12.04 4.46
N ASN A 181 -10.49 12.75 4.06
CA ASN A 181 -11.48 12.27 3.11
C ASN A 181 -11.02 12.57 1.68
N THR A 182 -11.23 11.61 0.77
CA THR A 182 -11.23 11.88 -0.68
C THR A 182 -12.46 11.26 -1.37
N GLY A 183 -13.04 11.98 -2.32
CA GLY A 183 -14.23 11.58 -3.07
C GLY A 183 -13.98 11.37 -4.56
N PHE A 184 -14.95 10.69 -5.20
CA PHE A 184 -15.12 10.71 -6.65
C PHE A 184 -16.48 11.35 -6.95
N GLN A 185 -16.47 12.59 -7.42
CA GLN A 185 -17.70 13.36 -7.58
C GLN A 185 -18.18 13.25 -9.02
N PHE A 186 -19.29 12.54 -9.27
CA PHE A 186 -19.81 12.35 -10.63
C PHE A 186 -20.86 13.39 -10.97
N HIS A 187 -20.71 14.07 -12.11
CA HIS A 187 -21.59 15.15 -12.53
C HIS A 187 -22.51 14.70 -13.66
N LEU A 188 -23.76 15.12 -13.59
CA LEU A 188 -24.71 15.01 -14.70
C LEU A 188 -25.41 16.36 -14.93
N GLN A 189 -25.16 16.97 -16.08
CA GLN A 189 -25.93 18.10 -16.58
C GLN A 189 -27.31 17.60 -17.00
N ILE A 190 -28.37 18.32 -16.60
CA ILE A 190 -29.76 17.93 -16.87
C ILE A 190 -30.62 19.14 -17.22
N ALA A 191 -31.70 18.89 -17.96
CA ALA A 191 -32.67 19.92 -18.30
C ALA A 191 -33.33 20.53 -17.04
N PRO A 192 -33.44 21.87 -16.94
CA PRO A 192 -34.06 22.57 -15.81
C PRO A 192 -35.47 22.12 -15.46
N LYS A 193 -36.30 21.85 -16.47
CA LYS A 193 -37.71 21.50 -16.28
C LYS A 193 -37.92 20.22 -15.48
N ILE A 194 -37.02 19.26 -15.60
CA ILE A 194 -37.12 17.95 -14.93
C ILE A 194 -36.19 17.83 -13.71
N PHE A 195 -35.48 18.90 -13.34
CA PHE A 195 -34.45 18.83 -12.31
C PHE A 195 -34.97 18.26 -10.99
N HIS A 196 -36.14 18.71 -10.54
CA HIS A 196 -36.74 18.25 -9.28
C HIS A 196 -37.00 16.72 -9.28
N LYS A 197 -37.50 16.18 -10.40
CA LYS A 197 -37.76 14.74 -10.59
C LYS A 197 -36.44 13.96 -10.59
N MET A 198 -35.45 14.43 -11.35
CA MET A 198 -34.13 13.82 -11.41
C MET A 198 -33.42 13.83 -10.05
N TYR A 199 -33.49 14.93 -9.31
CA TYR A 199 -32.92 15.05 -7.97
C TYR A 199 -33.57 14.05 -6.99
N ASN A 200 -34.90 13.94 -7.01
CA ASN A 200 -35.61 12.96 -6.18
C ASN A 200 -35.19 11.53 -6.50
N PHE A 201 -35.01 11.18 -7.77
CA PHE A 201 -34.50 9.85 -8.13
C PHE A 201 -33.04 9.65 -7.72
N ALA A 202 -32.18 10.67 -7.83
CA ALA A 202 -30.81 10.61 -7.34
C ALA A 202 -30.76 10.32 -5.83
N GLN A 203 -31.69 10.91 -5.06
CA GLN A 203 -31.84 10.63 -3.63
C GLN A 203 -32.38 9.22 -3.35
N LEU A 204 -33.37 8.76 -4.12
CA LEU A 204 -33.94 7.41 -4.00
C LEU A 204 -32.88 6.32 -4.16
N ILE A 205 -32.03 6.46 -5.17
CA ILE A 205 -31.02 5.44 -5.53
C ILE A 205 -29.72 5.58 -4.74
N ALA A 206 -29.59 6.61 -3.90
CA ALA A 206 -28.36 6.90 -3.17
C ALA A 206 -27.89 5.72 -2.30
N ALA A 207 -28.81 5.12 -1.55
CA ALA A 207 -28.51 4.00 -0.67
C ALA A 207 -28.02 2.73 -1.39
N PRO A 208 -28.71 2.18 -2.41
CA PRO A 208 -28.22 0.99 -3.11
C PRO A 208 -26.93 1.23 -3.89
N VAL A 209 -26.74 2.43 -4.47
CA VAL A 209 -25.47 2.77 -5.13
C VAL A 209 -24.34 2.85 -4.12
N LEU A 210 -24.56 3.50 -2.97
CA LEU A 210 -23.53 3.62 -1.93
C LEU A 210 -23.12 2.26 -1.36
N ALA A 211 -24.08 1.36 -1.11
CA ALA A 211 -23.82 0.05 -0.51
C ALA A 211 -22.76 -0.80 -1.26
N THR A 212 -22.71 -0.72 -2.59
CA THR A 212 -21.70 -1.40 -3.40
C THR A 212 -20.41 -0.60 -3.58
N SER A 213 -20.46 0.71 -3.34
CA SER A 213 -19.38 1.67 -3.63
C SER A 213 -18.49 1.98 -2.43
N VAL A 214 -18.91 1.65 -1.21
CA VAL A 214 -18.19 2.01 0.03
C VAL A 214 -16.69 1.64 0.01
N ASN A 215 -15.83 2.59 0.39
CA ASN A 215 -14.36 2.43 0.33
C ASN A 215 -13.60 3.24 1.41
N SER A 216 -14.15 3.40 2.61
CA SER A 216 -13.46 4.09 3.72
C SER A 216 -13.73 3.46 5.10
N PRO A 217 -13.38 2.19 5.31
CA PRO A 217 -13.73 1.49 6.55
C PRO A 217 -12.88 1.82 7.76
N MET A 218 -11.77 2.54 7.58
CA MET A 218 -10.75 2.71 8.63
C MET A 218 -10.30 4.16 8.78
N LEU A 219 -10.09 4.58 10.03
CA LEU A 219 -9.47 5.86 10.39
C LEU A 219 -8.58 5.66 11.62
N PHE A 220 -7.33 6.14 11.59
CA PHE A 220 -6.32 5.91 12.64
C PHE A 220 -6.15 4.43 13.02
N GLY A 221 -6.35 3.56 12.01
CA GLY A 221 -6.35 2.11 12.15
C GLY A 221 -7.44 1.54 13.07
N LYS A 222 -8.58 2.23 13.22
CA LYS A 222 -9.80 1.70 13.84
C LYS A 222 -10.79 1.32 12.74
N ARG A 223 -11.44 0.18 12.86
CA ARG A 223 -12.50 -0.33 11.95
C ARG A 223 -13.83 0.33 12.32
N LEU A 224 -14.33 1.22 11.48
CA LEU A 224 -15.47 2.08 11.77
C LEU A 224 -16.66 1.76 10.84
N TRP A 225 -17.30 2.75 10.25
CA TRP A 225 -18.36 2.56 9.25
C TRP A 225 -17.72 2.09 7.95
N ASN A 226 -18.43 1.32 7.13
CA ASN A 226 -17.92 0.97 5.80
C ASN A 226 -17.61 2.22 4.96
N GLU A 227 -18.40 3.28 5.10
CA GLU A 227 -18.10 4.61 4.54
C GLU A 227 -17.93 5.66 5.65
N THR A 228 -16.78 5.63 6.33
CA THR A 228 -16.48 6.50 7.47
C THR A 228 -16.38 7.98 7.09
N ARG A 229 -16.05 8.31 5.82
CA ARG A 229 -16.03 9.71 5.35
C ARG A 229 -17.32 10.45 5.65
N ILE A 230 -18.47 9.78 5.52
CA ILE A 230 -19.79 10.38 5.77
C ILE A 230 -19.88 10.87 7.22
N ALA A 231 -19.50 10.02 8.19
CA ALA A 231 -19.53 10.37 9.61
C ALA A 231 -18.48 11.44 9.96
N VAL A 232 -17.26 11.33 9.41
CA VAL A 232 -16.19 12.32 9.64
C VAL A 232 -16.61 13.69 9.12
N PHE A 233 -17.08 13.78 7.88
CA PHE A 233 -17.42 15.06 7.27
C PHE A 233 -18.56 15.76 8.00
N GLN A 234 -19.61 14.99 8.35
CA GLN A 234 -20.72 15.48 9.16
C GLN A 234 -20.26 16.06 10.49
N GLN A 235 -19.40 15.34 11.21
CA GLN A 235 -18.95 15.78 12.52
C GLN A 235 -17.83 16.83 12.45
N ALA A 236 -17.02 16.91 11.40
CA ALA A 236 -15.92 17.88 11.28
C ALA A 236 -16.42 19.29 10.94
N THR A 237 -17.46 19.40 10.12
CA THR A 237 -18.02 20.69 9.67
C THR A 237 -19.28 21.13 10.42
N ASP A 238 -19.69 20.36 11.43
CA ASP A 238 -20.83 20.71 12.27
C ASP A 238 -20.60 22.05 12.99
N THR A 239 -21.46 23.03 12.74
CA THR A 239 -21.43 24.36 13.36
C THR A 239 -22.39 24.48 14.55
N ARG A 240 -23.07 23.40 14.94
CA ARG A 240 -24.01 23.41 16.07
C ARG A 240 -23.23 23.44 17.40
N ILE A 241 -23.70 24.26 18.34
CA ILE A 241 -23.13 24.35 19.68
C ILE A 241 -23.82 23.31 20.57
N ILE A 242 -23.07 22.31 21.02
CA ILE A 242 -23.56 21.29 21.96
C ILE A 242 -23.73 21.98 23.33
N GLY A 243 -24.98 22.21 23.76
CA GLY A 243 -25.30 22.76 25.08
C GLY A 243 -26.40 23.85 25.12
N ASN A 244 -26.70 24.51 23.99
CA ASN A 244 -27.84 25.43 23.91
C ASN A 244 -29.04 24.70 23.31
N TYR A 245 -29.90 24.17 24.17
CA TYR A 245 -31.16 23.52 23.80
C TYR A 245 -32.15 24.52 23.20
N HIS A 246 -33.05 24.01 22.33
CA HIS A 246 -34.27 24.62 21.76
C HIS A 246 -34.33 24.97 20.26
N LEU A 247 -33.23 24.94 19.49
CA LEU A 247 -33.30 25.18 18.04
C LEU A 247 -32.92 23.91 17.23
N GLU A 248 -33.86 23.41 16.43
CA GLU A 248 -33.64 22.34 15.43
C GLU A 248 -32.72 22.83 14.29
N SER A 249 -31.45 23.03 14.61
CA SER A 249 -30.42 23.36 13.63
C SER A 249 -29.92 22.09 12.94
N LEU A 250 -29.85 22.13 11.60
CA LEU A 250 -29.38 21.01 10.80
C LEU A 250 -27.85 21.00 10.66
N PRO A 251 -27.22 19.82 10.55
CA PRO A 251 -25.82 19.75 10.14
C PRO A 251 -25.67 20.28 8.70
N ARG A 252 -24.53 20.92 8.41
CA ARG A 252 -24.22 21.46 7.07
C ARG A 252 -23.99 20.38 6.03
N VAL A 253 -23.51 19.22 6.47
CA VAL A 253 -23.44 18.01 5.64
C VAL A 253 -24.75 17.25 5.78
N THR A 254 -25.49 17.13 4.68
CA THR A 254 -26.87 16.65 4.72
C THR A 254 -27.24 15.77 3.53
N PHE A 255 -28.11 14.80 3.80
CA PHE A 255 -28.83 14.06 2.76
C PHE A 255 -29.95 14.92 2.12
N GLY A 256 -30.47 15.90 2.87
CA GLY A 256 -31.67 16.66 2.54
C GLY A 256 -32.79 16.41 3.55
N ASN A 257 -33.91 17.11 3.38
CA ASN A 257 -35.02 17.09 4.33
C ASN A 257 -36.34 16.57 3.76
N ASN A 258 -36.61 16.82 2.47
CA ASN A 258 -37.86 16.46 1.80
C ASN A 258 -37.62 16.16 0.32
N TRP A 259 -38.59 15.48 -0.29
CA TRP A 259 -38.69 15.37 -1.74
C TRP A 259 -39.08 16.73 -2.34
N LEU A 260 -38.42 17.12 -3.42
CA LEU A 260 -38.73 18.33 -4.17
C LEU A 260 -40.07 18.20 -4.89
N GLN A 261 -40.82 19.30 -5.02
CA GLN A 261 -42.16 19.29 -5.61
C GLN A 261 -42.20 19.92 -6.99
N LYS A 262 -41.52 21.04 -7.20
CA LYS A 262 -41.66 21.89 -8.39
C LYS A 262 -40.32 22.25 -9.03
N SER A 263 -39.34 22.67 -8.23
CA SER A 263 -38.12 23.26 -8.76
C SER A 263 -36.90 23.05 -7.87
N LEU A 264 -35.72 23.09 -8.48
CA LEU A 264 -34.44 23.11 -7.78
C LEU A 264 -34.28 24.33 -6.87
N ILE A 265 -35.02 25.41 -7.15
CA ILE A 265 -35.00 26.64 -6.35
C ILE A 265 -35.43 26.38 -4.91
N GLU A 266 -36.28 25.36 -4.66
CA GLU A 266 -36.63 24.91 -3.32
C GLU A 266 -35.39 24.54 -2.49
N ILE A 267 -34.36 23.94 -3.12
CA ILE A 267 -33.10 23.61 -2.44
C ILE A 267 -32.38 24.88 -2.01
N PHE A 268 -32.21 25.85 -2.90
CA PHE A 268 -31.49 27.08 -2.56
C PHE A 268 -32.22 27.91 -1.51
N LYS A 269 -33.56 28.00 -1.59
CA LYS A 269 -34.38 28.65 -0.56
C LYS A 269 -34.28 27.91 0.79
N GLU A 270 -34.28 26.57 0.79
CA GLU A 270 -34.05 25.77 1.99
C GLU A 270 -32.66 26.04 2.59
N ASP A 271 -31.61 26.07 1.76
CA ASP A 271 -30.25 26.24 2.25
C ASP A 271 -30.05 27.61 2.92
N ILE A 272 -30.57 28.67 2.31
CA ILE A 272 -30.45 30.05 2.81
C ILE A 272 -31.24 30.25 4.10
N THR A 273 -32.42 29.64 4.19
CA THR A 273 -33.27 29.76 5.39
C THR A 273 -32.70 28.98 6.57
N ARG A 274 -31.96 27.89 6.33
CA ARG A 274 -31.51 26.97 7.39
C ARG A 274 -30.04 27.14 7.77
N TYR A 275 -29.18 27.61 6.87
CA TYR A 275 -27.73 27.66 7.10
C TYR A 275 -27.20 29.09 7.17
N LYS A 276 -26.46 29.39 8.25
CA LYS A 276 -25.76 30.67 8.38
C LYS A 276 -24.70 30.85 7.29
N ILE A 277 -24.50 32.08 6.85
CA ILE A 277 -23.50 32.42 5.84
C ILE A 277 -22.09 32.41 6.47
N LEU A 278 -21.20 31.55 5.96
CA LEU A 278 -19.82 31.39 6.48
C LEU A 278 -18.84 32.37 5.82
N LEU A 279 -18.86 32.44 4.49
CA LEU A 279 -17.97 33.28 3.69
C LEU A 279 -18.74 34.49 3.15
N LYS A 280 -18.15 35.68 3.29
CA LYS A 280 -18.82 36.96 3.03
C LYS A 280 -18.07 37.88 2.05
N SER A 281 -16.84 37.53 1.67
CA SER A 281 -15.99 38.36 0.82
C SER A 281 -16.03 37.88 -0.63
N PHE A 282 -16.49 38.74 -1.52
CA PHE A 282 -16.18 38.63 -2.94
C PHE A 282 -14.68 38.86 -3.12
N SER A 283 -14.02 38.06 -3.94
CA SER A 283 -12.75 38.49 -4.52
C SER A 283 -13.08 39.71 -5.40
N GLN A 284 -12.93 40.92 -4.86
CA GLN A 284 -12.89 42.17 -5.62
C GLN A 284 -11.60 42.20 -6.46
N LYS A 285 -11.41 41.24 -7.36
CA LYS A 285 -10.58 41.47 -8.52
C LYS A 285 -11.40 42.38 -9.41
N ASN A 286 -11.00 43.66 -9.45
CA ASN A 286 -11.45 44.69 -10.39
C ASN A 286 -11.98 44.09 -11.70
N LYS A 287 -13.27 43.76 -11.78
CA LYS A 287 -13.94 43.50 -13.05
C LYS A 287 -14.35 44.85 -13.61
N SER A 288 -13.34 45.58 -14.07
CA SER A 288 -13.54 46.63 -15.07
C SER A 288 -14.28 46.01 -16.26
N LYS A 289 -15.50 46.49 -16.53
CA LYS A 289 -16.24 46.30 -17.80
C LYS A 289 -16.03 44.94 -18.48
N ILE A 290 -16.67 43.87 -18.00
CA ILE A 290 -16.82 42.63 -18.76
C ILE A 290 -18.31 42.46 -19.06
N ASN A 291 -18.61 42.30 -20.35
CA ASN A 291 -19.94 42.18 -20.98
C ASN A 291 -21.05 41.60 -20.09
N ARG A 292 -22.06 42.44 -19.81
CA ARG A 292 -23.36 42.07 -19.23
C ARG A 292 -24.19 41.21 -20.20
N GLN A 293 -23.81 39.96 -20.46
CA GLN A 293 -24.69 39.05 -21.20
C GLN A 293 -25.10 37.79 -20.42
N LEU A 294 -24.33 37.32 -19.44
CA LEU A 294 -24.68 36.11 -18.65
C LEU A 294 -24.30 36.29 -17.17
N PRO A 295 -25.21 36.05 -16.21
CA PRO A 295 -24.94 36.26 -14.78
C PRO A 295 -24.13 35.10 -14.17
N GLU A 296 -23.06 35.40 -13.42
CA GLU A 296 -22.20 34.39 -12.77
C GLU A 296 -22.81 33.82 -11.47
N LEU A 297 -23.78 34.50 -10.86
CA LEU A 297 -24.44 34.13 -9.60
C LEU A 297 -23.45 33.91 -8.44
N ASP A 298 -22.52 34.85 -8.27
CA ASP A 298 -21.38 34.74 -7.35
C ASP A 298 -21.78 34.52 -5.89
N ALA A 299 -22.84 35.19 -5.40
CA ALA A 299 -23.25 35.03 -4.01
C ALA A 299 -23.93 33.67 -3.78
N LEU A 300 -24.78 33.25 -4.72
CA LEU A 300 -25.43 31.93 -4.69
C LEU A 300 -24.41 30.79 -4.73
N THR A 301 -23.48 30.83 -5.69
CA THR A 301 -22.44 29.80 -5.84
C THR A 301 -21.49 29.78 -4.64
N LEU A 302 -21.13 30.94 -4.08
CA LEU A 302 -20.31 31.00 -2.87
C LEU A 302 -21.04 30.38 -1.67
N HIS A 303 -22.31 30.71 -1.45
CA HIS A 303 -23.09 30.15 -0.35
C HIS A 303 -23.26 28.63 -0.50
N ASN A 304 -23.66 28.17 -1.70
CA ASN A 304 -23.83 26.75 -2.01
C ASN A 304 -22.52 25.95 -1.82
N SER A 305 -21.36 26.57 -2.06
CA SER A 305 -20.06 25.93 -1.80
C SER A 305 -19.74 25.69 -0.31
N THR A 306 -20.57 26.21 0.61
CA THR A 306 -20.44 26.05 2.08
C THR A 306 -21.56 25.22 2.71
N VAL A 307 -22.42 24.62 1.88
CA VAL A 307 -23.46 23.67 2.26
C VAL A 307 -23.20 22.36 1.51
N TYR A 308 -23.02 21.27 2.25
CA TYR A 308 -22.46 20.03 1.72
C TYR A 308 -23.55 18.97 1.56
N ARG A 309 -24.31 19.04 0.47
CA ARG A 309 -25.32 18.03 0.12
C ARG A 309 -24.70 16.86 -0.60
N TRP A 310 -25.07 15.61 -0.27
CA TRP A 310 -24.54 14.42 -0.98
C TRP A 310 -24.91 14.36 -2.46
N ASN A 311 -26.12 14.80 -2.80
CA ASN A 311 -26.48 15.20 -4.16
C ASN A 311 -26.63 16.72 -4.16
N ARG A 312 -25.75 17.44 -4.86
CA ARG A 312 -25.68 18.92 -4.85
C ARG A 312 -26.12 19.51 -6.19
N PRO A 313 -27.11 20.43 -6.20
CA PRO A 313 -27.41 21.22 -7.39
C PRO A 313 -26.31 22.26 -7.59
N CYS A 314 -25.72 22.29 -8.78
CA CYS A 314 -24.68 23.25 -9.12
C CYS A 314 -25.08 24.08 -10.33
N TYR A 315 -24.89 25.39 -10.24
CA TYR A 315 -24.93 26.31 -11.37
C TYR A 315 -23.51 26.51 -11.92
N GLY A 316 -23.38 26.66 -13.23
CA GLY A 316 -22.12 27.00 -13.87
C GLY A 316 -22.32 27.55 -15.28
N ILE A 317 -21.25 28.09 -15.86
CA ILE A 317 -21.24 28.55 -17.25
C ILE A 317 -20.19 27.74 -17.99
N TYR A 318 -20.60 27.02 -19.03
CA TYR A 318 -19.71 26.24 -19.90
C TYR A 318 -19.90 26.69 -21.35
N GLN A 319 -18.80 26.94 -22.07
CA GLN A 319 -18.82 27.44 -23.45
C GLN A 319 -19.78 28.64 -23.67
N LYS A 320 -19.80 29.59 -22.73
CA LYS A 320 -20.71 30.75 -22.71
C LYS A 320 -22.19 30.39 -22.68
N LYS A 321 -22.56 29.24 -22.12
CA LYS A 321 -23.95 28.88 -21.84
C LYS A 321 -24.12 28.56 -20.36
N PRO A 322 -25.09 29.17 -19.68
CA PRO A 322 -25.39 28.84 -18.30
C PRO A 322 -26.06 27.47 -18.25
N SER A 323 -25.66 26.63 -17.30
CA SER A 323 -26.20 25.29 -17.14
C SER A 323 -26.32 24.91 -15.67
N ILE A 324 -27.08 23.86 -15.43
CA ILE A 324 -27.28 23.28 -14.10
C ILE A 324 -26.97 21.79 -14.14
N ARG A 325 -26.46 21.27 -13.03
CA ARG A 325 -26.09 19.86 -12.91
C ARG A 325 -26.38 19.31 -11.53
N ILE A 326 -26.57 18.00 -11.45
CA ILE A 326 -26.48 17.25 -10.20
C ILE A 326 -25.03 16.79 -10.06
N GLU A 327 -24.41 17.16 -8.96
CA GLU A 327 -23.13 16.63 -8.52
C GLU A 327 -23.38 15.56 -7.45
N ASN A 328 -23.03 14.33 -7.77
CA ASN A 328 -23.10 13.19 -6.86
C ASN A 328 -21.78 13.08 -6.08
N ARG A 329 -21.79 13.52 -4.82
CA ARG A 329 -20.63 13.59 -3.91
C ARG A 329 -20.51 12.38 -2.97
N MET A 330 -21.45 11.45 -3.01
CA MET A 330 -21.48 10.34 -2.04
C MET A 330 -20.42 9.28 -2.32
N LEU A 331 -19.98 9.15 -3.57
CA LEU A 331 -19.04 8.11 -3.98
C LEU A 331 -17.63 8.40 -3.42
N PRO A 332 -16.96 7.41 -2.82
CA PRO A 332 -15.57 7.55 -2.41
C PRO A 332 -14.61 7.47 -3.60
N SER A 333 -13.42 8.03 -3.42
CA SER A 333 -12.29 7.77 -4.32
C SER A 333 -11.88 6.30 -4.28
N GLY A 334 -11.51 5.73 -5.43
CA GLY A 334 -11.11 4.35 -5.64
C GLY A 334 -12.22 3.31 -5.44
N PRO A 335 -11.88 2.00 -5.29
CA PRO A 335 -10.52 1.46 -5.19
C PRO A 335 -9.73 1.50 -6.50
N THR A 336 -10.39 1.62 -7.65
CA THR A 336 -9.77 1.83 -8.97
C THR A 336 -10.64 2.73 -9.84
N ILE A 337 -10.07 3.26 -10.92
CA ILE A 337 -10.82 4.09 -11.88
C ILE A 337 -11.93 3.28 -12.55
N VAL A 338 -11.71 2.00 -12.86
CA VAL A 338 -12.78 1.16 -13.40
C VAL A 338 -13.90 0.90 -12.39
N ASP A 339 -13.60 0.82 -11.09
CA ASP A 339 -14.62 0.71 -10.05
C ASP A 339 -15.42 2.01 -9.90
N GLU A 340 -14.76 3.18 -9.97
CA GLU A 340 -15.40 4.51 -9.92
C GLU A 340 -16.35 4.74 -11.11
N VAL A 341 -15.90 4.39 -12.32
CA VAL A 341 -16.74 4.47 -13.52
C VAL A 341 -17.87 3.43 -13.47
N ALA A 342 -17.64 2.25 -12.89
CA ALA A 342 -18.71 1.27 -12.68
C ALA A 342 -19.78 1.77 -11.70
N ASN A 343 -19.38 2.42 -10.60
CA ASN A 343 -20.33 3.05 -9.66
C ASN A 343 -21.16 4.13 -10.36
N SER A 344 -20.50 4.94 -11.20
CA SER A 344 -21.13 6.01 -11.97
C SER A 344 -22.08 5.47 -13.03
N ALA A 345 -21.72 4.39 -13.72
CA ALA A 345 -22.58 3.71 -14.69
C ALA A 345 -23.83 3.16 -14.02
N PHE A 346 -23.71 2.57 -12.83
CA PHE A 346 -24.84 2.07 -12.07
C PHE A 346 -25.79 3.18 -11.63
N TRP A 347 -25.24 4.27 -11.09
CA TRP A 347 -26.02 5.45 -10.72
C TRP A 347 -26.73 6.07 -11.92
N LEU A 348 -26.00 6.32 -13.02
CA LEU A 348 -26.53 6.91 -14.24
C LEU A 348 -27.62 6.02 -14.87
N GLY A 349 -27.38 4.72 -14.95
CA GLY A 349 -28.34 3.76 -15.48
C GLY A 349 -29.64 3.74 -14.68
N LEU A 350 -29.56 3.67 -13.36
CA LEU A 350 -30.74 3.73 -12.51
C LEU A 350 -31.48 5.05 -12.65
N LEU A 351 -30.75 6.16 -12.71
CA LEU A 351 -31.33 7.48 -12.84
C LEU A 351 -32.09 7.63 -14.17
N MET A 352 -31.51 7.17 -15.27
CA MET A 352 -32.16 7.17 -16.59
C MET A 352 -33.35 6.21 -16.66
N PHE A 353 -33.26 5.05 -16.02
CA PHE A 353 -34.40 4.13 -15.92
C PHE A 353 -35.59 4.79 -15.23
N TYR A 354 -35.37 5.40 -14.06
CA TYR A 354 -36.46 6.05 -13.33
C TYR A 354 -36.95 7.33 -14.00
N LYS A 355 -36.07 8.11 -14.66
CA LYS A 355 -36.45 9.25 -15.52
C LYS A 355 -37.56 8.85 -16.51
N ASN A 356 -37.39 7.70 -17.15
CA ASN A 356 -38.29 7.16 -18.18
C ASN A 356 -39.41 6.27 -17.62
N SER A 357 -39.55 6.15 -16.30
CA SER A 357 -40.62 5.38 -15.67
C SER A 357 -41.89 6.21 -15.47
N ASP A 358 -43.03 5.52 -15.32
CA ASP A 358 -44.35 6.11 -15.04
C ASP A 358 -44.48 6.71 -13.62
N ILE A 359 -43.37 6.78 -12.87
CA ILE A 359 -43.36 7.33 -11.51
C ILE A 359 -43.42 8.85 -11.59
N GLU A 360 -44.60 9.41 -11.34
CA GLU A 360 -44.79 10.86 -11.20
C GLU A 360 -44.54 11.35 -9.77
N ASN A 361 -45.02 10.62 -8.76
CA ASN A 361 -44.94 11.04 -7.37
C ASN A 361 -44.27 10.00 -6.47
N ILE A 362 -43.01 10.26 -6.14
CA ILE A 362 -42.18 9.40 -5.29
C ILE A 362 -42.73 9.26 -3.86
N ASN A 363 -43.47 10.25 -3.34
CA ASN A 363 -44.05 10.19 -1.99
C ASN A 363 -45.00 9.01 -1.80
N LYS A 364 -45.68 8.58 -2.88
CA LYS A 364 -46.59 7.43 -2.85
C LYS A 364 -45.83 6.10 -2.77
N LEU A 365 -44.55 6.08 -3.17
CA LEU A 365 -43.73 4.87 -3.22
C LEU A 365 -42.84 4.71 -1.98
N MET A 366 -42.27 5.82 -1.49
CA MET A 366 -41.33 5.82 -0.37
C MET A 366 -41.36 7.17 0.36
N LYS A 367 -41.39 7.12 1.70
CA LYS A 367 -41.22 8.31 2.54
C LYS A 367 -39.77 8.81 2.44
N PHE A 368 -39.56 10.12 2.48
CA PHE A 368 -38.21 10.70 2.41
C PHE A 368 -37.30 10.17 3.54
N ASP A 369 -37.86 10.03 4.74
CA ASP A 369 -37.15 9.48 5.89
C ASP A 369 -36.67 8.05 5.68
N ASP A 370 -37.43 7.23 4.94
CA ASP A 370 -37.01 5.85 4.63
C ASP A 370 -35.80 5.87 3.68
N ALA A 371 -35.78 6.75 2.67
CA ALA A 371 -34.63 6.94 1.78
C ALA A 371 -33.39 7.42 2.56
N ARG A 372 -33.59 8.39 3.47
CA ARG A 372 -32.53 8.92 4.33
C ARG A 372 -31.96 7.85 5.28
N ILE A 373 -32.83 7.06 5.92
CA ILE A 373 -32.41 5.95 6.78
C ILE A 373 -31.64 4.90 5.97
N ASN A 374 -32.13 4.55 4.78
CA ASN A 374 -31.44 3.61 3.89
C ASN A 374 -30.03 4.10 3.54
N PHE A 375 -29.85 5.40 3.28
CA PHE A 375 -28.54 5.99 2.97
C PHE A 375 -27.55 5.81 4.12
N TYR A 376 -27.93 6.16 5.36
CA TYR A 376 -27.05 5.98 6.51
C TYR A 376 -26.82 4.50 6.86
N SER A 377 -27.82 3.63 6.66
CA SER A 377 -27.65 2.18 6.78
C SER A 377 -26.62 1.64 5.77
N ALA A 378 -26.66 2.12 4.51
CA ALA A 378 -25.67 1.78 3.50
C ALA A 378 -24.27 2.29 3.86
N ALA A 379 -24.15 3.51 4.39
CA ALA A 379 -22.88 4.06 4.86
C ALA A 379 -22.27 3.23 6.01
N GLN A 380 -23.10 2.79 6.96
CA GLN A 380 -22.65 2.02 8.12
C GLN A 380 -22.32 0.58 7.77
N GLN A 381 -23.24 -0.12 7.11
CA GLN A 381 -23.23 -1.57 6.92
C GLN A 381 -22.75 -2.00 5.53
N GLY A 382 -22.59 -1.05 4.59
CA GLY A 382 -22.17 -1.34 3.23
C GLY A 382 -23.13 -2.27 2.51
N ILE A 383 -22.57 -3.31 1.89
CA ILE A 383 -23.32 -4.25 1.05
C ILE A 383 -24.23 -5.20 1.85
N ASP A 384 -24.02 -5.33 3.16
CA ASP A 384 -24.82 -6.15 4.06
C ASP A 384 -26.03 -5.38 4.66
N ALA A 385 -26.26 -4.12 4.24
CA ALA A 385 -27.38 -3.32 4.71
C ALA A 385 -28.76 -3.91 4.35
N THR A 386 -29.75 -3.62 5.19
CA THR A 386 -31.17 -3.87 4.89
C THR A 386 -31.90 -2.56 4.65
N PHE A 387 -32.63 -2.48 3.55
CA PHE A 387 -33.39 -1.29 3.15
C PHE A 387 -34.88 -1.47 3.35
N LYS A 388 -35.56 -0.39 3.69
CA LYS A 388 -37.00 -0.28 3.53
C LYS A 388 -37.29 0.27 2.13
N TRP A 389 -37.81 -0.57 1.27
CA TRP A 389 -38.01 -0.28 -0.15
C TRP A 389 -39.50 -0.04 -0.47
N PHE A 390 -39.85 -0.07 -1.76
CA PHE A 390 -41.22 0.18 -2.22
C PHE A 390 -42.27 -0.70 -1.52
N GLY A 391 -43.43 -0.11 -1.24
CA GLY A 391 -44.51 -0.77 -0.50
C GLY A 391 -44.17 -1.04 0.98
N GLY A 392 -43.11 -0.43 1.52
CA GLY A 392 -42.69 -0.59 2.91
C GLY A 392 -41.99 -1.92 3.21
N LYS A 393 -41.68 -2.73 2.19
CA LYS A 393 -41.01 -4.03 2.36
C LYS A 393 -39.56 -3.84 2.79
N ARG A 394 -39.09 -4.66 3.73
CA ARG A 394 -37.66 -4.75 4.07
C ARG A 394 -36.97 -5.74 3.14
N ILE A 395 -35.86 -5.33 2.54
CA ILE A 395 -35.09 -6.13 1.58
C ILE A 395 -33.59 -5.94 1.81
N GLU A 396 -32.82 -7.03 1.73
CA GLU A 396 -31.36 -6.96 1.75
C GLU A 396 -30.84 -6.21 0.52
N ALA A 397 -29.86 -5.32 0.71
CA ALA A 397 -29.25 -4.53 -0.35
C ALA A 397 -28.80 -5.42 -1.52
N ARG A 398 -28.13 -6.55 -1.24
CA ARG A 398 -27.66 -7.50 -2.26
C ARG A 398 -28.79 -8.05 -3.13
N LYS A 399 -29.88 -8.51 -2.51
CA LYS A 399 -31.03 -9.09 -3.21
C LYS A 399 -31.68 -8.05 -4.10
N LEU A 400 -31.90 -6.84 -3.57
CA LEU A 400 -32.45 -5.72 -4.33
C LEU A 400 -31.55 -5.36 -5.52
N ILE A 401 -30.24 -5.26 -5.29
CA ILE A 401 -29.27 -4.83 -6.31
C ILE A 401 -29.16 -5.86 -7.43
N LEU A 402 -28.95 -7.13 -7.10
CA LEU A 402 -28.77 -8.21 -8.08
C LEU A 402 -30.04 -8.47 -8.90
N ASN A 403 -31.19 -8.55 -8.23
CA ASN A 403 -32.41 -9.05 -8.86
C ASN A 403 -33.23 -7.95 -9.55
N GLU A 404 -33.15 -6.71 -9.04
CA GLU A 404 -33.97 -5.61 -9.56
C GLU A 404 -33.15 -4.48 -10.15
N LEU A 405 -32.15 -3.97 -9.43
CA LEU A 405 -31.54 -2.68 -9.79
C LEU A 405 -30.51 -2.79 -10.93
N ILE A 406 -29.69 -3.85 -10.97
CA ILE A 406 -28.75 -4.04 -12.09
C ILE A 406 -29.48 -4.18 -13.43
N PRO A 407 -30.54 -5.01 -13.56
CA PRO A 407 -31.33 -5.06 -14.79
C PRO A 407 -31.94 -3.71 -15.17
N LYS A 408 -32.50 -2.98 -14.19
CA LYS A 408 -33.05 -1.62 -14.41
C LYS A 408 -31.97 -0.65 -14.90
N ALA A 409 -30.78 -0.69 -14.30
CA ALA A 409 -29.66 0.15 -14.72
C ALA A 409 -29.23 -0.14 -16.17
N ALA A 410 -29.22 -1.41 -16.59
CA ALA A 410 -28.88 -1.81 -17.95
C ALA A 410 -29.90 -1.26 -18.98
N ILE A 411 -31.20 -1.29 -18.65
CA ILE A 411 -32.26 -0.69 -19.46
C ILE A 411 -32.07 0.83 -19.55
N GLY A 412 -31.79 1.49 -18.43
CA GLY A 412 -31.57 2.94 -18.41
C GLY A 412 -30.36 3.38 -19.21
N LEU A 413 -29.22 2.67 -19.11
CA LEU A 413 -28.03 2.96 -19.94
C LEU A 413 -28.29 2.69 -21.43
N SER A 414 -29.05 1.63 -21.76
CA SER A 414 -29.46 1.35 -23.14
C SER A 414 -30.33 2.48 -23.70
N SER A 415 -31.21 3.07 -22.89
CA SER A 415 -32.12 4.15 -23.33
C SER A 415 -31.42 5.44 -23.75
N ILE A 416 -30.17 5.64 -23.31
CA ILE A 416 -29.30 6.76 -23.71
C ILE A 416 -28.18 6.30 -24.68
N ASN A 417 -28.38 5.17 -25.36
CA ASN A 417 -27.49 4.64 -26.41
C ASN A 417 -26.06 4.29 -25.97
N ILE A 418 -25.80 4.03 -24.68
CA ILE A 418 -24.49 3.49 -24.25
C ILE A 418 -24.28 2.11 -24.88
N LYS A 419 -23.06 1.84 -25.36
CA LYS A 419 -22.75 0.57 -26.03
C LYS A 419 -22.98 -0.63 -25.11
N PRO A 420 -23.58 -1.74 -25.62
CA PRO A 420 -23.78 -2.95 -24.84
C PRO A 420 -22.51 -3.49 -24.16
N LYS A 421 -21.36 -3.42 -24.83
CA LYS A 421 -20.06 -3.84 -24.26
C LYS A 421 -19.65 -3.03 -23.03
N ASP A 422 -19.95 -1.73 -22.99
CA ASP A 422 -19.66 -0.88 -21.83
C ASP A 422 -20.65 -1.13 -20.70
N ILE A 423 -21.93 -1.30 -21.03
CA ILE A 423 -22.98 -1.69 -20.07
C ILE A 423 -22.58 -3.01 -19.38
N GLU A 424 -22.23 -4.02 -20.17
CA GLU A 424 -21.80 -5.34 -19.69
C GLU A 424 -20.56 -5.21 -18.82
N LYS A 425 -19.50 -4.53 -19.29
CA LYS A 425 -18.26 -4.32 -18.53
C LYS A 425 -18.53 -3.72 -17.14
N TYR A 426 -19.21 -2.58 -17.08
CA TYR A 426 -19.36 -1.82 -15.85
C TYR A 426 -20.40 -2.43 -14.90
N LEU A 427 -21.55 -2.88 -15.40
CA LEU A 427 -22.56 -3.49 -14.53
C LEU A 427 -22.16 -4.88 -14.06
N ASN A 428 -21.34 -5.63 -14.81
CA ASN A 428 -20.80 -6.89 -14.34
C ASN A 428 -19.86 -6.69 -13.13
N ILE A 429 -19.10 -5.59 -13.08
CA ILE A 429 -18.29 -5.26 -11.90
C ILE A 429 -19.18 -5.05 -10.66
N ILE A 430 -20.33 -4.37 -10.80
CA ILE A 430 -21.28 -4.20 -9.69
C ILE A 430 -21.89 -5.55 -9.28
N LYS A 431 -22.25 -6.37 -10.27
CA LYS A 431 -22.80 -7.71 -10.05
C LYS A 431 -21.82 -8.58 -9.27
N GLU A 432 -20.57 -8.67 -9.71
CA GLU A 432 -19.54 -9.51 -9.08
C GLU A 432 -19.15 -9.00 -7.69
N ARG A 433 -19.04 -7.68 -7.49
CA ARG A 433 -18.85 -7.12 -6.14
C ARG A 433 -19.99 -7.49 -5.20
N THR A 434 -21.22 -7.46 -5.69
CA THR A 434 -22.42 -7.76 -4.90
C THR A 434 -22.56 -9.26 -4.60
N SER A 435 -22.24 -10.13 -5.57
CA SER A 435 -22.32 -11.59 -5.42
C SER A 435 -21.24 -12.12 -4.48
N THR A 436 -19.99 -11.70 -4.67
CA THR A 436 -18.82 -12.12 -3.88
C THR A 436 -18.72 -11.42 -2.52
N ARG A 437 -19.51 -10.36 -2.31
CA ARG A 437 -19.46 -9.44 -1.15
C ARG A 437 -18.10 -8.73 -1.00
N GLN A 438 -17.37 -8.53 -2.10
CA GLN A 438 -16.05 -7.90 -2.06
C GLN A 438 -16.10 -6.51 -2.70
N ASN A 439 -16.41 -5.48 -1.90
CA ASN A 439 -16.16 -4.08 -2.24
C ASN A 439 -14.88 -3.57 -1.56
N GLY A 440 -14.51 -2.31 -1.81
CA GLY A 440 -13.30 -1.69 -1.25
C GLY A 440 -13.22 -1.80 0.28
N SER A 441 -14.32 -1.50 0.96
CA SER A 441 -14.37 -1.55 2.41
C SER A 441 -14.20 -2.96 2.98
N ARG A 442 -14.90 -3.94 2.40
CA ARG A 442 -14.81 -5.32 2.85
C ARG A 442 -13.41 -5.88 2.61
N TRP A 443 -12.81 -5.58 1.46
CA TRP A 443 -11.44 -6.04 1.16
C TRP A 443 -10.42 -5.44 2.14
N ILE A 444 -10.52 -4.15 2.49
CA ILE A 444 -9.63 -3.50 3.47
C ILE A 444 -9.79 -4.14 4.86
N ILE A 445 -11.03 -4.31 5.35
CA ILE A 445 -11.29 -4.90 6.67
C ILE A 445 -10.77 -6.35 6.73
N ASP A 446 -11.10 -7.18 5.74
CA ASP A 446 -10.68 -8.58 5.71
C ASP A 446 -9.15 -8.74 5.63
N SER A 447 -8.50 -7.87 4.85
CA SER A 447 -7.04 -7.84 4.73
C SER A 447 -6.40 -7.41 6.03
N PHE A 448 -6.98 -6.43 6.73
CA PHE A 448 -6.52 -5.99 8.04
C PHE A 448 -6.64 -7.09 9.08
N ASP A 449 -7.79 -7.76 9.18
CA ASP A 449 -8.00 -8.85 10.14
C ASP A 449 -7.03 -10.02 9.87
N THR A 450 -6.79 -10.33 8.59
CA THR A 450 -5.82 -11.36 8.19
C THR A 450 -4.40 -11.01 8.61
N LEU A 451 -3.95 -9.77 8.35
CA LEU A 451 -2.58 -9.33 8.60
C LEU A 451 -2.30 -9.04 10.09
N ASN A 452 -3.25 -8.41 10.79
CA ASN A 452 -3.09 -7.99 12.18
C ASN A 452 -3.00 -9.18 13.15
N SER A 453 -3.38 -10.39 12.71
CA SER A 453 -3.16 -11.64 13.45
C SER A 453 -1.68 -12.10 13.47
N LYS A 454 -0.86 -11.61 12.52
CA LYS A 454 0.53 -12.07 12.32
C LYS A 454 1.56 -10.95 12.41
N PHE A 455 1.17 -9.73 12.10
CA PHE A 455 2.05 -8.57 11.99
C PHE A 455 1.54 -7.43 12.87
N SER A 456 2.42 -6.45 13.12
CA SER A 456 2.02 -5.23 13.81
C SER A 456 0.88 -4.53 13.05
N LYS A 457 0.05 -3.79 13.79
CA LYS A 457 -1.00 -2.94 13.21
C LYS A 457 -0.45 -2.01 12.12
N GLN A 458 0.71 -1.40 12.34
CA GLN A 458 1.30 -0.49 11.37
C GLN A 458 1.75 -1.20 10.10
N ASN A 459 2.37 -2.38 10.22
CA ASN A 459 2.72 -3.22 9.07
C ASN A 459 1.48 -3.64 8.29
N ALA A 460 0.37 -3.98 8.97
CA ALA A 460 -0.88 -4.33 8.32
C ALA A 460 -1.43 -3.16 7.48
N LEU A 461 -1.56 -1.96 8.06
CA LEU A 461 -2.04 -0.76 7.36
C LEU A 461 -1.14 -0.38 6.18
N THR A 462 0.18 -0.43 6.37
CA THR A 462 1.17 -0.15 5.32
C THR A 462 1.05 -1.15 4.16
N THR A 463 0.90 -2.43 4.47
CA THR A 463 0.74 -3.50 3.48
C THR A 463 -0.55 -3.33 2.68
N ILE A 464 -1.68 -3.06 3.36
CA ILE A 464 -2.96 -2.78 2.69
C ILE A 464 -2.81 -1.61 1.72
N THR A 465 -2.19 -0.52 2.16
CA THR A 465 -2.01 0.69 1.34
C THR A 465 -1.14 0.40 0.11
N SER A 466 -0.04 -0.35 0.28
CA SER A 466 0.80 -0.82 -0.83
C SER A 466 0.04 -1.67 -1.84
N GLU A 467 -0.79 -2.61 -1.37
CA GLU A 467 -1.56 -3.50 -2.25
C GLU A 467 -2.69 -2.76 -2.99
N ILE A 468 -3.30 -1.74 -2.38
CA ILE A 468 -4.25 -0.85 -3.07
C ILE A 468 -3.56 -0.21 -4.30
N ILE A 469 -2.37 0.37 -4.10
CA ILE A 469 -1.63 1.05 -5.18
C ILE A 469 -1.25 0.07 -6.28
N ARG A 470 -0.75 -1.12 -5.90
CA ARG A 470 -0.38 -2.17 -6.87
C ARG A 470 -1.55 -2.55 -7.76
N ASN A 471 -2.73 -2.77 -7.19
CA ASN A 471 -3.91 -3.12 -7.96
C ASN A 471 -4.46 -1.94 -8.78
N GLN A 472 -4.32 -0.71 -8.29
CA GLN A 472 -4.66 0.51 -9.02
C GLN A 472 -3.80 0.70 -10.27
N GLN A 473 -2.51 0.40 -10.22
CA GLN A 473 -1.62 0.49 -11.38
C GLN A 473 -2.08 -0.41 -12.53
N ASN A 474 -2.68 -1.55 -12.22
CA ASN A 474 -3.24 -2.47 -13.20
C ASN A 474 -4.73 -2.20 -13.51
N ASN A 475 -5.34 -1.19 -12.88
CA ASN A 475 -6.77 -0.88 -12.94
C ASN A 475 -7.66 -2.12 -12.78
N THR A 476 -7.24 -3.06 -11.91
CA THR A 476 -7.95 -4.32 -11.66
C THR A 476 -9.12 -4.06 -10.73
N PRO A 477 -10.36 -4.48 -11.03
CA PRO A 477 -11.50 -4.19 -10.16
C PRO A 477 -11.41 -4.95 -8.84
N VAL A 478 -11.88 -4.33 -7.76
CA VAL A 478 -11.65 -4.82 -6.38
C VAL A 478 -12.18 -6.23 -6.09
N HIS A 479 -13.23 -6.69 -6.78
CA HIS A 479 -13.74 -8.06 -6.61
C HIS A 479 -12.74 -9.15 -7.05
N ASN A 480 -11.71 -8.79 -7.82
CA ASN A 480 -10.64 -9.70 -8.25
C ASN A 480 -9.37 -9.61 -7.38
N TRP A 481 -9.36 -8.77 -6.35
CA TRP A 481 -8.16 -8.59 -5.52
C TRP A 481 -8.00 -9.76 -4.55
N GLU A 482 -6.78 -10.29 -4.47
CA GLU A 482 -6.41 -11.25 -3.43
C GLU A 482 -6.12 -10.54 -2.11
N LYS A 483 -6.33 -11.24 -0.99
CA LYS A 483 -6.01 -10.73 0.35
C LYS A 483 -4.52 -10.96 0.62
N PRO A 484 -3.74 -9.93 1.01
CA PRO A 484 -2.32 -10.07 1.31
C PRO A 484 -2.09 -11.02 2.51
N LYS A 485 -1.04 -11.84 2.39
CA LYS A 485 -0.64 -12.81 3.43
C LYS A 485 0.70 -12.47 4.08
N ASN A 486 1.49 -11.62 3.44
CA ASN A 486 2.83 -11.22 3.85
C ASN A 486 2.85 -9.71 4.10
N SER A 487 3.70 -9.23 5.01
CA SER A 487 3.83 -7.80 5.27
C SER A 487 4.88 -7.13 4.38
N VAL A 488 4.62 -5.88 4.00
CA VAL A 488 5.64 -4.97 3.46
C VAL A 488 6.55 -4.50 4.59
N VAL A 489 7.84 -4.31 4.26
CA VAL A 489 8.84 -3.77 5.19
C VAL A 489 8.71 -2.24 5.25
N ILE A 490 8.68 -1.68 6.45
CA ILE A 490 8.71 -0.23 6.66
C ILE A 490 10.15 0.27 6.49
N ASN A 491 10.33 1.28 5.65
CA ASN A 491 11.62 1.94 5.44
C ASN A 491 11.93 2.90 6.59
N ASN A 492 13.17 2.87 7.09
CA ASN A 492 13.64 3.70 8.20
C ASN A 492 12.72 3.68 9.44
N PRO A 493 12.49 2.51 10.05
CA PRO A 493 11.58 2.36 11.17
C PRO A 493 11.92 3.24 12.38
N SER A 494 13.18 3.65 12.58
CA SER A 494 13.57 4.58 13.64
C SER A 494 12.87 5.95 13.55
N LYS A 495 12.45 6.37 12.35
CA LYS A 495 11.77 7.65 12.10
C LYS A 495 10.25 7.57 12.25
N LEU A 496 9.70 6.41 12.62
CA LEU A 496 8.27 6.28 12.91
C LEU A 496 7.87 7.15 14.09
N LEU A 497 6.68 7.73 14.03
CA LEU A 497 6.15 8.51 15.14
C LEU A 497 5.70 7.58 16.27
N ILE A 498 5.85 8.05 17.51
CA ILE A 498 5.42 7.33 18.70
C ILE A 498 3.92 7.01 18.67
N GLU A 499 3.08 7.89 18.12
CA GLU A 499 1.64 7.61 18.02
C GLU A 499 1.28 6.37 17.17
N GLU A 500 2.19 5.92 16.31
CA GLU A 500 2.03 4.77 15.42
C GLU A 500 2.35 3.45 16.13
N CYS A 501 3.23 3.46 17.13
CA CYS A 501 3.70 2.26 17.83
C CYS A 501 3.36 2.22 19.32
N MET A 502 2.82 3.29 19.91
CA MET A 502 2.49 3.31 21.33
C MET A 502 1.35 2.37 21.67
N ASP A 503 1.51 1.71 22.82
CA ASP A 503 0.45 0.94 23.42
C ASP A 503 -0.59 1.88 24.03
N ARG A 504 -1.85 1.63 23.70
CA ARG A 504 -3.01 2.40 24.16
C ARG A 504 -3.91 1.58 25.09
N ASP A 505 -3.52 0.34 25.40
CA ASP A 505 -4.08 -0.43 26.51
C ASP A 505 -3.49 0.09 27.84
N ILE A 506 -4.11 1.18 28.30
CA ILE A 506 -3.64 2.03 29.41
C ILE A 506 -3.68 1.24 30.72
N SER A 507 -2.53 1.10 31.37
CA SER A 507 -2.43 0.71 32.77
C SER A 507 -2.04 1.93 33.60
N SER A 508 -3.06 2.62 34.10
CA SER A 508 -2.92 3.80 34.96
C SER A 508 -3.72 3.68 36.26
N ILE A 509 -3.29 4.40 37.29
CA ILE A 509 -3.98 4.50 38.58
C ILE A 509 -4.06 5.96 39.05
N ASN A 510 -5.07 6.32 39.84
CA ASN A 510 -5.16 7.66 40.41
C ASN A 510 -4.13 7.86 41.53
N GLU A 511 -3.56 9.06 41.64
CA GLU A 511 -2.58 9.40 42.68
C GLU A 511 -3.13 9.32 44.11
N ASN A 512 -4.45 9.45 44.28
CA ASN A 512 -5.13 9.37 45.57
C ASN A 512 -5.61 7.94 45.93
N ASP A 513 -5.48 6.98 45.01
CA ASP A 513 -5.83 5.58 45.28
C ASP A 513 -4.86 4.93 46.28
N VAL A 514 -5.27 3.77 46.80
CA VAL A 514 -4.47 2.92 47.69
C VAL A 514 -3.60 1.93 46.91
N PHE A 515 -2.42 1.60 47.44
CA PHE A 515 -1.47 0.71 46.78
C PHE A 515 -1.99 -0.72 46.59
N SER A 516 -2.92 -1.19 47.42
CA SER A 516 -3.56 -2.50 47.29
C SER A 516 -4.25 -2.68 45.92
N LEU A 517 -4.87 -1.61 45.40
CA LEU A 517 -5.49 -1.63 44.09
C LEU A 517 -4.44 -1.74 42.97
N ALA A 518 -3.39 -0.91 43.01
CA ALA A 518 -2.28 -1.00 42.05
C ALA A 518 -1.64 -2.39 42.06
N TYR A 519 -1.37 -2.93 43.26
CA TYR A 519 -0.77 -4.24 43.44
C TYR A 519 -1.62 -5.35 42.83
N GLN A 520 -2.94 -5.29 43.04
CA GLN A 520 -3.86 -6.29 42.50
C GLN A 520 -3.99 -6.19 40.97
N ILE A 521 -4.10 -4.98 40.41
CA ILE A 521 -4.07 -4.76 38.96
C ILE A 521 -2.75 -5.26 38.36
N ASN A 522 -1.61 -5.00 39.02
CA ASN A 522 -0.32 -5.50 38.56
C ASN A 522 -0.26 -7.04 38.61
N SER A 523 -0.86 -7.69 39.61
CA SER A 523 -0.90 -9.16 39.70
C SER A 523 -1.70 -9.80 38.55
N TRP A 524 -2.75 -9.12 38.07
CA TRP A 524 -3.56 -9.57 36.94
C TRP A 524 -2.87 -9.31 35.60
N SER A 525 -2.34 -8.11 35.41
CA SER A 525 -1.76 -7.65 34.14
C SER A 525 -0.31 -8.08 33.93
N LYS A 526 0.43 -8.37 35.01
CA LYS A 526 1.86 -8.72 35.03
C LYS A 526 2.73 -7.74 34.24
N LYS A 527 2.39 -6.45 34.29
CA LYS A 527 3.12 -5.40 33.54
C LYS A 527 4.36 -4.90 34.30
N ASP A 528 4.37 -4.98 35.64
CA ASP A 528 5.41 -4.47 36.55
C ASP A 528 5.68 -2.97 36.42
N TYR A 529 4.67 -2.24 35.94
CA TYR A 529 4.64 -0.79 35.91
C TYR A 529 3.21 -0.26 35.87
N MET A 530 3.03 0.99 36.27
CA MET A 530 1.75 1.69 36.16
C MET A 530 1.95 3.21 36.11
N THR A 531 1.32 3.89 35.17
CA THR A 531 1.35 5.36 35.12
C THR A 531 0.40 5.92 36.18
N VAL A 532 0.87 6.89 36.98
CA VAL A 532 0.01 7.56 37.96
C VAL A 532 -0.53 8.85 37.36
N VAL A 533 -1.84 9.04 37.47
CA VAL A 533 -2.56 10.21 36.96
C VAL A 533 -3.39 10.89 38.06
N ASN A 534 -3.71 12.17 37.88
CA ASN A 534 -4.69 12.87 38.71
C ASN A 534 -6.12 12.75 38.15
N ASP A 535 -7.10 13.35 38.83
CA ASP A 535 -8.52 13.35 38.40
C ASP A 535 -8.77 14.01 37.04
N LYS A 536 -7.81 14.80 36.55
CA LYS A 536 -7.86 15.43 35.21
C LYS A 536 -7.21 14.55 34.13
N GLY A 537 -6.71 13.36 34.49
CA GLY A 537 -5.97 12.46 33.59
C GLY A 537 -4.55 12.91 33.27
N GLN A 538 -4.00 13.88 34.03
CA GLN A 538 -2.64 14.35 33.83
C GLN A 538 -1.65 13.43 34.54
N ILE A 539 -0.50 13.17 33.91
CA ILE A 539 0.54 12.33 34.49
C ILE A 539 1.18 13.03 35.69
N THR A 540 1.21 12.37 36.84
CA THR A 540 1.82 12.88 38.08
C THR A 540 2.93 11.98 38.62
N GLY A 541 2.95 10.70 38.25
CA GLY A 541 3.97 9.75 38.70
C GLY A 541 4.05 8.46 37.89
N LEU A 542 4.96 7.58 38.31
CA LEU A 542 5.13 6.22 37.79
C LEU A 542 5.34 5.25 38.95
N LEU A 543 4.71 4.08 38.87
CA LEU A 543 5.04 2.89 39.65
C LEU A 543 5.83 1.94 38.75
N ASP A 544 6.94 1.41 39.24
CA ASP A 544 7.76 0.44 38.51
C ASP A 544 8.06 -0.79 39.38
N GLY A 545 8.83 -1.73 38.84
CA GLY A 545 9.13 -2.99 39.52
C GLY A 545 9.78 -2.82 40.89
N GLU A 546 10.52 -1.74 41.13
CA GLU A 546 11.11 -1.48 42.46
C GLU A 546 10.02 -1.19 43.49
N ILE A 547 8.97 -0.47 43.12
CA ILE A 547 7.84 -0.17 43.99
C ILE A 547 6.98 -1.43 44.18
N PHE A 548 6.68 -2.16 43.10
CA PHE A 548 5.85 -3.37 43.18
C PHE A 548 6.51 -4.51 43.96
N ASN A 549 7.84 -4.62 43.93
CA ASN A 549 8.59 -5.67 44.64
C ASN A 549 9.05 -5.27 46.05
N ASN A 550 8.71 -4.07 46.51
CA ASN A 550 9.10 -3.60 47.84
C ASN A 550 8.24 -4.27 48.93
N LYS A 551 8.87 -5.12 49.75
CA LYS A 551 8.20 -5.85 50.85
C LYS A 551 7.44 -4.92 51.80
N LYS A 552 8.02 -3.77 52.16
CA LYS A 552 7.37 -2.80 53.06
C LYS A 552 6.05 -2.29 52.48
N TYR A 553 6.03 -1.96 51.19
CA TYR A 553 4.81 -1.50 50.53
C TYR A 553 3.80 -2.63 50.35
N ALA A 554 4.26 -3.86 50.13
CA ALA A 554 3.38 -5.03 50.05
C ALA A 554 2.68 -5.34 51.39
N ASP A 555 3.39 -5.18 52.51
CA ASP A 555 2.87 -5.42 53.86
C ASP A 555 1.85 -4.33 54.29
N GLU A 556 2.11 -3.07 53.93
CA GLU A 556 1.26 -1.90 54.23
C GLU A 556 0.31 -1.50 53.08
N LYS A 557 0.07 -2.40 52.12
CA LYS A 557 -0.59 -2.05 50.84
C LYS A 557 -1.99 -1.43 50.99
N THR A 558 -2.70 -1.70 52.06
CA THR A 558 -4.07 -1.21 52.30
C THR A 558 -4.12 0.22 52.87
N SER A 559 -3.03 0.74 53.42
CA SER A 559 -2.99 2.05 54.10
C SER A 559 -2.18 3.11 53.36
N ILE A 560 -1.30 2.70 52.44
CA ILE A 560 -0.44 3.61 51.68
C ILE A 560 -1.17 4.18 50.45
N GLN A 561 -1.19 5.51 50.33
CA GLN A 561 -1.62 6.20 49.12
C GLN A 561 -0.53 6.22 48.05
N ILE A 562 -0.92 6.06 46.78
CA ILE A 562 -0.01 6.04 45.63
C ILE A 562 0.90 7.27 45.58
N LYS A 563 0.37 8.48 45.79
CA LYS A 563 1.16 9.73 45.76
C LYS A 563 2.33 9.80 46.74
N LYS A 564 2.32 8.96 47.79
CA LYS A 564 3.39 8.89 48.80
C LYS A 564 4.56 8.00 48.36
N ILE A 565 4.33 7.06 47.46
CA ILE A 565 5.33 6.04 47.03
C ILE A 565 5.71 6.14 45.56
N MET A 566 4.95 6.85 44.73
CA MET A 566 5.22 7.00 43.30
C MET A 566 6.53 7.74 43.00
N LYS A 567 7.18 7.40 41.88
CA LYS A 567 8.24 8.22 41.29
C LYS A 567 7.61 9.46 40.68
N LYS A 568 7.83 10.64 41.28
CA LYS A 568 7.24 11.91 40.83
C LYS A 568 7.92 12.44 39.58
N ASN A 569 7.19 13.24 38.80
CA ASN A 569 7.69 13.90 37.58
C ASN A 569 8.31 12.91 36.57
N PRO A 570 7.56 11.91 36.12
CA PRO A 570 8.09 10.91 35.20
C PRO A 570 8.50 11.57 33.88
N ILE A 571 9.56 11.04 33.27
CA ILE A 571 9.99 11.47 31.94
C ILE A 571 8.93 10.99 30.94
N THR A 572 8.54 11.86 30.03
CA THR A 572 7.50 11.58 29.03
C THR A 572 7.98 11.93 27.64
N ILE A 573 7.42 11.29 26.62
CA ILE A 573 7.58 11.69 25.22
C ILE A 573 6.26 12.18 24.63
N LYS A 574 6.34 13.04 23.62
CA LYS A 574 5.18 13.49 22.85
C LYS A 574 4.81 12.45 21.77
N PRO A 575 3.53 12.36 21.37
CA PRO A 575 3.11 11.44 20.30
C PRO A 575 3.80 11.71 18.95
N GLU A 576 4.25 12.95 18.71
CA GLU A 576 4.99 13.35 17.50
C GLU A 576 6.50 13.10 17.58
N GLY A 577 7.00 12.61 18.72
CA GLY A 577 8.39 12.15 18.81
C GLY A 577 8.61 10.94 17.91
N THR A 578 9.85 10.69 17.51
CA THR A 578 10.23 9.50 16.76
C THR A 578 10.58 8.33 17.67
N ILE A 579 10.64 7.11 17.11
CA ILE A 579 11.19 5.94 17.81
C ILE A 579 12.64 6.19 18.23
N GLU A 580 13.42 6.86 17.38
CA GLU A 580 14.78 7.29 17.69
C GLU A 580 14.85 8.23 18.89
N ASP A 581 13.97 9.24 18.94
CA ASP A 581 13.86 10.14 20.10
C ASP A 581 13.51 9.36 21.37
N ALA A 582 12.57 8.40 21.30
CA ALA A 582 12.22 7.56 22.44
C ALA A 582 13.39 6.71 22.92
N LEU A 583 14.13 6.07 22.00
CA LEU A 583 15.30 5.25 22.35
C LEU A 583 16.40 6.12 22.99
N ASN A 584 16.68 7.28 22.43
CA ASN A 584 17.65 8.24 22.99
C ASN A 584 17.25 8.70 24.41
N VAL A 585 15.98 9.04 24.62
CA VAL A 585 15.46 9.41 25.94
C VAL A 585 15.56 8.22 26.92
N MET A 586 15.20 7.02 26.48
CA MET A 586 15.28 5.80 27.28
C MET A 586 16.71 5.48 27.70
N GLU A 587 17.69 5.62 26.80
CA GLU A 587 19.11 5.38 27.10
C GLU A 587 19.70 6.42 28.03
N LYS A 588 19.48 7.71 27.72
CA LYS A 588 19.97 8.83 28.52
C LYS A 588 19.54 8.72 29.99
N HIS A 589 18.33 8.24 30.23
CA HIS A 589 17.75 8.14 31.56
C HIS A 589 17.73 6.72 32.13
N SER A 590 18.29 5.73 31.41
CA SER A 590 18.31 4.32 31.79
C SER A 590 16.93 3.77 32.17
N ILE A 591 15.91 4.14 31.40
CA ILE A 591 14.50 3.72 31.60
C ILE A 591 14.06 2.78 30.49
N ASN A 592 13.27 1.77 30.84
CA ASN A 592 12.71 0.80 29.88
C ASN A 592 11.28 1.12 29.44
N ILE A 593 10.66 2.11 30.08
CA ILE A 593 9.26 2.46 29.92
C ILE A 593 9.18 3.97 29.81
N LEU A 594 8.43 4.45 28.82
CA LEU A 594 8.27 5.86 28.53
C LEU A 594 6.78 6.17 28.34
N PRO A 595 6.13 6.82 29.32
CA PRO A 595 4.78 7.35 29.16
C PRO A 595 4.73 8.38 28.02
N VAL A 596 3.67 8.30 27.22
CA VAL A 596 3.38 9.25 26.15
C VAL A 596 2.36 10.25 26.66
N ALA A 597 2.69 11.54 26.54
CA ALA A 597 1.87 12.63 27.05
C ALA A 597 1.65 13.72 26.00
N GLU A 598 0.40 14.20 25.91
CA GLU A 598 0.02 15.35 25.09
C GLU A 598 -0.66 16.38 26.01
N ASN A 599 -0.12 17.60 26.13
CA ASN A 599 -0.60 18.62 27.06
C ASN A 599 -0.74 18.13 28.53
N LYS A 600 0.24 17.32 28.98
CA LYS A 600 0.29 16.62 30.28
C LYS A 600 -0.70 15.45 30.44
N LEU A 601 -1.64 15.25 29.52
CA LEU A 601 -2.58 14.13 29.56
C LEU A 601 -1.88 12.83 29.16
N PHE A 602 -2.15 11.76 29.90
CA PHE A 602 -1.67 10.43 29.56
C PHE A 602 -2.44 9.86 28.37
N ILE A 603 -1.74 9.45 27.31
CA ILE A 603 -2.39 8.96 26.07
C ILE A 603 -1.86 7.61 25.57
N GLY A 604 -0.80 7.08 26.16
CA GLY A 604 -0.23 5.80 25.78
C GLY A 604 1.12 5.54 26.43
N ILE A 605 1.71 4.38 26.17
CA ILE A 605 3.01 4.00 26.73
C ILE A 605 3.88 3.27 25.71
N ILE A 606 5.20 3.42 25.85
CA ILE A 606 6.20 2.75 25.03
C ILE A 606 7.11 1.93 25.94
N GLN A 607 7.39 0.68 25.54
CA GLN A 607 8.36 -0.19 26.21
C GLN A 607 9.58 -0.39 25.29
N LYS A 608 10.79 -0.24 25.84
CA LYS A 608 12.05 -0.34 25.08
C LYS A 608 12.13 -1.64 24.28
N LYS A 609 11.74 -2.77 24.87
CA LYS A 609 11.74 -4.08 24.20
C LYS A 609 10.91 -4.14 22.90
N HIS A 610 9.86 -3.32 22.77
CA HIS A 610 9.05 -3.21 21.55
C HIS A 610 9.67 -2.27 20.52
N LEU A 611 10.61 -1.42 20.93
CA LEU A 611 11.35 -0.52 20.05
C LEU A 611 12.67 -1.12 19.54
N LEU A 612 13.28 -2.07 20.28
CA LEU A 612 14.56 -2.71 19.88
C LEU A 612 14.51 -3.35 18.49
N GLN A 613 13.34 -3.80 18.04
CA GLN A 613 13.14 -4.32 16.67
C GLN A 613 13.32 -3.26 15.57
N TYR A 614 13.40 -1.98 15.95
CA TYR A 614 13.51 -0.81 15.05
C TYR A 614 14.85 -0.07 15.18
N GLU A 615 15.78 -0.53 16.03
CA GLU A 615 17.14 0.03 16.14
C GLU A 615 17.93 -0.18 14.84
N ILE A 616 18.26 0.93 14.17
CA ILE A 616 19.21 0.98 13.05
C ILE A 616 20.33 1.94 13.46
N HIS A 617 21.56 1.45 13.61
CA HIS A 617 22.74 2.29 13.85
C HIS A 617 22.98 3.26 12.69
N GLU A 618 23.13 4.55 13.01
CA GLU A 618 23.04 5.71 12.09
C GLU A 618 24.13 5.89 11.01
N GLU A 619 25.15 5.04 10.88
CA GLU A 619 26.28 5.34 9.97
C GLU A 619 26.00 5.18 8.45
N SER A 620 24.75 5.02 8.00
CA SER A 620 24.47 4.42 6.67
C SER A 620 23.60 5.22 5.69
N ASN A 621 23.45 6.55 5.86
CA ASN A 621 22.53 7.35 5.02
C ASN A 621 22.98 7.67 3.57
N GLN A 622 24.08 7.11 3.08
CA GLN A 622 24.39 7.09 1.64
C GLN A 622 24.20 5.71 0.98
N SER A 623 24.03 4.66 1.80
CA SER A 623 23.84 3.29 1.31
C SER A 623 22.37 2.90 1.12
N ILE A 624 21.44 3.56 1.82
CA ILE A 624 20.02 3.16 1.88
C ILE A 624 19.29 3.36 0.54
N LYS A 625 19.63 4.39 -0.24
CA LYS A 625 19.11 4.53 -1.62
C LYS A 625 19.57 3.40 -2.55
N ASN A 626 20.71 2.78 -2.27
CA ASN A 626 21.16 1.58 -3.00
C ASN A 626 20.58 0.28 -2.42
N ILE A 627 19.94 0.30 -1.24
CA ILE A 627 19.38 -0.88 -0.55
C ILE A 627 17.93 -1.16 -0.97
N LEU A 628 17.14 -0.16 -1.36
CA LEU A 628 15.73 -0.36 -1.77
C LEU A 628 15.58 -1.28 -2.99
N ASN A 629 16.53 -1.27 -3.93
CA ASN A 629 16.58 -2.23 -5.05
C ASN A 629 17.11 -3.63 -4.67
N ASN A 630 17.57 -3.84 -3.43
CA ASN A 630 18.27 -5.06 -3.02
C ASN A 630 17.36 -6.09 -2.35
N TYR A 631 16.15 -5.72 -1.89
CA TYR A 631 15.25 -6.66 -1.21
C TYR A 631 14.67 -7.73 -2.14
N GLU A 632 14.37 -7.40 -3.40
CA GLU A 632 13.92 -8.40 -4.39
C GLU A 632 14.97 -9.49 -4.64
N ARG A 633 16.25 -9.19 -4.38
CA ARG A 633 17.36 -10.12 -4.58
C ARG A 633 17.52 -11.11 -3.42
N VAL A 634 16.96 -10.82 -2.24
CA VAL A 634 17.11 -11.67 -1.06
C VAL A 634 15.98 -12.70 -1.03
N ILE A 635 16.30 -13.98 -1.22
CA ILE A 635 15.34 -15.09 -1.16
C ILE A 635 14.94 -15.37 0.30
N GLY A 636 15.88 -15.21 1.21
CA GLY A 636 15.67 -15.37 2.64
C GLY A 636 16.96 -15.08 3.41
N ASN A 637 16.81 -14.78 4.70
CA ASN A 637 17.92 -14.49 5.59
C ASN A 637 17.57 -14.99 6.99
N TYR A 638 18.46 -15.77 7.58
CA TYR A 638 18.40 -16.16 8.99
C TYR A 638 19.65 -15.63 9.69
N HIS A 639 19.47 -14.97 10.83
CA HIS A 639 20.57 -14.43 11.62
C HIS A 639 20.66 -15.06 13.01
N SER A 640 21.89 -15.32 13.46
CA SER A 640 22.20 -15.67 14.84
C SER A 640 23.43 -14.89 15.31
N ASN A 641 23.64 -14.84 16.63
CA ASN A 641 24.75 -14.10 17.26
C ASN A 641 26.15 -14.69 16.98
N THR A 642 26.27 -15.76 16.19
CA THR A 642 27.57 -16.38 15.92
C THR A 642 28.27 -15.80 14.68
N LYS A 643 29.59 -15.96 14.62
CA LYS A 643 30.45 -15.32 13.61
C LYS A 643 30.44 -16.03 12.24
N ARG A 644 29.86 -17.22 12.13
CA ARG A 644 29.85 -18.06 10.91
C ARG A 644 28.75 -17.62 9.96
N THR A 645 29.05 -17.54 8.66
CA THR A 645 28.09 -17.09 7.64
C THR A 645 28.19 -17.95 6.38
N MET A 646 27.05 -18.41 5.89
CA MET A 646 26.93 -19.13 4.62
C MET A 646 25.99 -18.35 3.70
N ILE A 647 26.49 -17.98 2.53
CA ILE A 647 25.74 -17.23 1.51
C ILE A 647 25.48 -18.16 0.34
N PHE A 648 24.22 -18.39 0.01
CA PHE A 648 23.82 -19.10 -1.20
C PHE A 648 23.43 -18.08 -2.26
N VAL A 649 23.97 -18.23 -3.47
CA VAL A 649 23.59 -17.42 -4.64
C VAL A 649 23.01 -18.37 -5.68
N ALA A 650 21.83 -18.05 -6.20
CA ALA A 650 21.16 -18.83 -7.24
C ALA A 650 20.87 -17.95 -8.47
N ALA A 651 20.73 -18.56 -9.64
CA ALA A 651 20.41 -17.86 -10.88
C ALA A 651 21.42 -16.75 -11.24
N ILE A 652 22.72 -17.03 -11.16
CA ILE A 652 23.77 -16.08 -11.57
C ILE A 652 23.78 -15.86 -13.09
N HIS A 653 23.34 -16.85 -13.87
CA HIS A 653 23.03 -16.61 -15.28
C HIS A 653 21.65 -15.94 -15.40
N GLY A 654 20.59 -16.55 -14.85
CA GLY A 654 19.26 -15.96 -14.78
C GLY A 654 18.16 -17.00 -14.88
N ASN A 655 18.19 -17.84 -15.91
CA ASN A 655 17.19 -18.88 -16.16
C ASN A 655 17.34 -20.16 -15.29
N GLU A 656 18.22 -20.15 -14.29
CA GLU A 656 18.50 -21.28 -13.41
C GLU A 656 17.57 -21.28 -12.18
N ASN A 657 16.28 -21.55 -12.40
CA ASN A 657 15.24 -21.39 -11.38
C ASN A 657 15.35 -22.41 -10.22
N SER A 658 16.02 -23.54 -10.42
CA SER A 658 15.96 -24.66 -9.48
C SER A 658 16.55 -24.33 -8.10
N GLY A 659 17.69 -23.63 -8.07
CA GLY A 659 18.31 -23.15 -6.82
C GLY A 659 17.46 -22.09 -6.10
N VAL A 660 16.78 -21.22 -6.86
CA VAL A 660 15.87 -20.20 -6.30
C VAL A 660 14.69 -20.87 -5.60
N ILE A 661 14.08 -21.87 -6.25
CA ILE A 661 12.95 -22.62 -5.68
C ILE A 661 13.40 -23.42 -4.45
N ALA A 662 14.56 -24.08 -4.51
CA ALA A 662 15.10 -24.84 -3.39
C ALA A 662 15.38 -23.95 -2.16
N LEU A 663 15.96 -22.76 -2.35
CA LEU A 663 16.18 -21.80 -1.27
C LEU A 663 14.86 -21.30 -0.66
N LYS A 664 13.83 -21.02 -1.48
CA LYS A 664 12.50 -20.64 -0.98
C LYS A 664 11.88 -21.73 -0.12
N LYS A 665 11.97 -23.00 -0.55
CA LYS A 665 11.51 -24.15 0.24
C LYS A 665 12.27 -24.25 1.56
N PHE A 666 13.60 -24.19 1.51
CA PHE A 666 14.45 -24.24 2.69
C PHE A 666 14.10 -23.15 3.73
N PHE A 667 14.03 -21.88 3.32
CA PHE A 667 13.72 -20.78 4.24
C PHE A 667 12.32 -20.91 4.86
N ARG A 668 11.34 -21.33 4.07
CA ARG A 668 9.99 -21.63 4.56
C ARG A 668 9.99 -22.77 5.59
N GLU A 669 10.75 -23.83 5.34
CA GLU A 669 10.83 -24.99 6.25
C GLU A 669 11.48 -24.65 7.59
N ILE A 670 12.57 -23.88 7.60
CA ILE A 670 13.21 -23.50 8.86
C ILE A 670 12.33 -22.56 9.70
N GLU A 671 11.56 -21.68 9.04
CA GLU A 671 10.62 -20.75 9.68
C GLU A 671 9.41 -21.50 10.26
N GLN A 672 8.77 -22.35 9.45
CA GLN A 672 7.60 -23.13 9.88
C GLN A 672 7.91 -24.08 11.04
N ASN A 673 9.09 -24.68 11.05
CA ASN A 673 9.50 -25.63 12.08
C ASN A 673 10.27 -24.96 13.24
N ASN A 674 10.41 -23.63 13.24
CA ASN A 674 11.21 -22.86 14.19
C ASN A 674 12.61 -23.48 14.43
N THR A 675 13.28 -23.84 13.34
CA THR A 675 14.55 -24.59 13.38
C THR A 675 15.67 -23.70 13.90
N LYS A 676 16.30 -24.11 14.99
CA LYS A 676 17.46 -23.41 15.54
C LYS A 676 18.67 -23.52 14.61
N VAL A 677 19.15 -22.37 14.12
CA VAL A 677 20.38 -22.29 13.30
C VAL A 677 21.51 -21.62 14.07
N ASP A 678 22.68 -22.26 14.08
CA ASP A 678 23.94 -21.73 14.62
C ASP A 678 24.78 -21.05 13.51
N GLY A 679 24.31 -19.89 13.07
CA GLY A 679 25.04 -19.00 12.17
C GLY A 679 24.12 -18.09 11.39
N THR A 680 24.71 -17.29 10.51
CA THR A 680 23.96 -16.48 9.53
C THR A 680 23.84 -17.24 8.21
N ILE A 681 22.63 -17.42 7.70
CA ILE A 681 22.37 -18.03 6.38
C ILE A 681 21.66 -17.01 5.50
N ILE A 682 22.18 -16.75 4.30
CA ILE A 682 21.62 -15.75 3.38
C ILE A 682 21.42 -16.41 2.02
N GLY A 683 20.23 -16.30 1.43
CA GLY A 683 19.94 -16.71 0.06
C GLY A 683 19.76 -15.50 -0.85
N LEU A 684 20.49 -15.43 -1.96
CA LEU A 684 20.51 -14.31 -2.90
C LEU A 684 20.23 -14.77 -4.34
N ILE A 685 19.67 -13.88 -5.15
CA ILE A 685 19.52 -14.02 -6.60
C ILE A 685 20.70 -13.33 -7.31
N GLY A 686 21.33 -14.02 -8.25
CA GLY A 686 22.49 -13.51 -8.98
C GLY A 686 22.12 -12.49 -10.06
N ASN A 687 21.35 -12.88 -11.08
CA ASN A 687 20.85 -12.02 -12.16
C ASN A 687 19.33 -11.90 -12.11
N LEU A 688 18.83 -10.91 -11.38
CA LEU A 688 17.41 -10.72 -11.09
C LEU A 688 16.61 -10.34 -12.35
N ASN A 689 17.16 -9.46 -13.18
CA ASN A 689 16.47 -9.01 -14.39
C ASN A 689 16.35 -10.14 -15.42
N ALA A 690 17.41 -10.91 -15.64
CA ALA A 690 17.36 -12.06 -16.56
C ALA A 690 16.45 -13.18 -16.02
N LEU A 691 16.44 -13.40 -14.70
CA LEU A 691 15.51 -14.33 -14.04
C LEU A 691 14.04 -13.98 -14.30
N LYS A 692 13.66 -12.69 -14.21
CA LYS A 692 12.28 -12.23 -14.44
C LYS A 692 11.75 -12.57 -15.84
N VAL A 693 12.62 -12.59 -16.84
CA VAL A 693 12.27 -12.93 -18.23
C VAL A 693 12.66 -14.37 -18.62
N ASN A 694 13.09 -15.18 -17.64
CA ASN A 694 13.56 -16.55 -17.83
C ASN A 694 14.65 -16.70 -18.92
N ALA A 695 15.56 -15.73 -19.00
CA ALA A 695 16.67 -15.71 -19.95
C ALA A 695 18.01 -15.99 -19.26
N ARG A 696 18.99 -16.50 -20.02
CA ARG A 696 20.37 -16.69 -19.53
C ARG A 696 21.07 -15.35 -19.23
N TYR A 697 20.72 -14.30 -19.97
CA TYR A 697 21.09 -12.91 -19.77
C TYR A 697 20.27 -12.04 -20.73
N ILE A 698 20.23 -10.74 -20.50
CA ILE A 698 19.60 -9.73 -21.36
C ILE A 698 20.60 -9.18 -22.37
N GLU A 699 21.74 -8.62 -21.91
CA GLU A 699 22.74 -8.01 -22.80
C GLU A 699 24.07 -8.77 -22.80
N SER A 700 24.54 -9.22 -21.64
CA SER A 700 25.80 -9.99 -21.53
C SER A 700 25.76 -11.00 -20.37
N ASP A 701 26.52 -12.09 -20.47
CA ASP A 701 26.54 -13.12 -19.41
C ASP A 701 27.16 -12.56 -18.12
N LEU A 702 26.33 -12.35 -17.10
CA LEU A 702 26.74 -11.83 -15.79
C LEU A 702 27.90 -12.65 -15.18
N ASN A 703 27.91 -13.98 -15.39
CA ASN A 703 28.94 -14.89 -14.87
C ASN A 703 30.22 -14.92 -15.74
N ARG A 704 30.42 -13.92 -16.59
CA ARG A 704 31.67 -13.63 -17.34
C ARG A 704 32.18 -12.21 -17.11
N MET A 705 31.47 -11.40 -16.31
CA MET A 705 31.76 -9.99 -16.08
C MET A 705 32.56 -9.70 -14.80
N TRP A 706 32.87 -10.71 -13.98
CA TRP A 706 33.52 -10.56 -12.68
C TRP A 706 35.05 -10.42 -12.78
N SER A 707 35.50 -9.31 -13.36
CA SER A 707 36.92 -8.94 -13.39
C SER A 707 37.14 -7.54 -12.80
N THR A 708 38.31 -7.30 -12.20
CA THR A 708 38.67 -5.99 -11.64
C THR A 708 38.59 -4.87 -12.68
N LYS A 709 38.97 -5.15 -13.94
CA LYS A 709 38.88 -4.21 -15.07
C LYS A 709 37.43 -3.79 -15.35
N ILE A 710 36.49 -4.74 -15.43
CA ILE A 710 35.07 -4.43 -15.70
C ILE A 710 34.44 -3.73 -14.51
N ILE A 711 34.69 -4.21 -13.30
CA ILE A 711 34.17 -3.66 -12.05
C ILE A 711 34.59 -2.21 -11.84
N ASN A 712 35.83 -1.86 -12.16
CA ASN A 712 36.38 -0.51 -11.94
C ASN A 712 36.20 0.43 -13.15
N SER A 713 35.62 -0.03 -14.26
CA SER A 713 35.44 0.80 -15.46
C SER A 713 34.38 1.90 -15.24
N LYS A 714 34.75 3.17 -15.45
CA LYS A 714 33.90 4.37 -15.25
C LYS A 714 32.92 4.68 -16.41
N SER A 715 32.60 3.71 -17.28
CA SER A 715 31.69 3.97 -18.42
C SER A 715 30.31 4.46 -17.93
N ASN A 716 29.84 5.59 -18.49
CA ASN A 716 28.56 6.23 -18.17
C ASN A 716 27.34 5.45 -18.69
N ASN A 717 27.50 4.58 -19.69
CA ASN A 717 26.47 3.65 -20.15
C ASN A 717 26.69 2.28 -19.52
N LEU A 718 26.01 2.02 -18.40
CA LEU A 718 26.03 0.70 -17.75
C LEU A 718 24.99 -0.20 -18.42
N VAL A 719 25.47 -1.23 -19.13
CA VAL A 719 24.67 -2.38 -19.57
C VAL A 719 23.95 -3.04 -18.39
N SER A 720 22.80 -3.67 -18.65
CA SER A 720 21.90 -4.26 -17.63
C SER A 720 22.65 -5.13 -16.61
N GLU A 721 23.47 -6.07 -17.08
CA GLU A 721 24.22 -6.97 -16.19
C GLU A 721 25.36 -6.31 -15.45
N LYS A 722 25.90 -5.18 -15.92
CA LYS A 722 26.88 -4.43 -15.13
C LYS A 722 26.22 -3.81 -13.90
N LYS A 723 24.96 -3.39 -14.00
CA LYS A 723 24.19 -2.91 -12.84
C LYS A 723 23.93 -4.05 -11.86
N GLU A 724 23.47 -5.21 -12.37
CA GLU A 724 23.27 -6.43 -11.57
C GLU A 724 24.54 -6.83 -10.82
N LEU A 725 25.69 -6.81 -11.50
CA LEU A 725 27.00 -7.12 -10.92
C LEU A 725 27.35 -6.18 -9.77
N LEU A 726 27.28 -4.86 -10.01
CA LEU A 726 27.67 -3.86 -9.01
C LEU A 726 26.77 -3.94 -7.77
N VAL A 727 25.48 -4.20 -7.97
CA VAL A 727 24.51 -4.41 -6.90
C VAL A 727 24.84 -5.65 -6.08
N LEU A 728 24.99 -6.83 -6.73
CA LEU A 728 25.30 -8.08 -6.05
C LEU A 728 26.64 -7.99 -5.29
N LYS A 729 27.65 -7.36 -5.91
CA LYS A 729 28.95 -7.09 -5.29
C LYS A 729 28.83 -6.17 -4.07
N SER A 730 28.05 -5.10 -4.17
CA SER A 730 27.83 -4.18 -3.05
C SER A 730 27.21 -4.91 -1.86
N LEU A 731 26.18 -5.72 -2.10
CA LEU A 731 25.47 -6.48 -1.07
C LEU A 731 26.40 -7.48 -0.36
N ILE A 732 27.14 -8.29 -1.12
CA ILE A 732 28.08 -9.26 -0.54
C ILE A 732 29.22 -8.55 0.19
N ASN A 733 29.74 -7.43 -0.35
CA ASN A 733 30.76 -6.65 0.33
C ASN A 733 30.30 -6.07 1.67
N GLN A 734 29.05 -5.61 1.76
CA GLN A 734 28.48 -5.17 3.04
C GLN A 734 28.43 -6.30 4.07
N ILE A 735 28.08 -7.53 3.63
CA ILE A 735 28.12 -8.71 4.49
C ILE A 735 29.56 -9.01 4.92
N ILE A 736 30.52 -8.94 4.00
CA ILE A 736 31.95 -9.13 4.27
C ILE A 736 32.52 -8.08 5.24
N ILE A 737 32.08 -6.83 5.17
CA ILE A 737 32.51 -5.79 6.11
C ILE A 737 32.02 -6.12 7.52
N LYS A 738 30.77 -6.56 7.65
CA LYS A 738 30.14 -6.90 8.94
C LYS A 738 30.61 -8.25 9.52
N LYS A 739 31.06 -9.17 8.68
CA LYS A 739 31.43 -10.55 9.05
C LYS A 739 32.82 -10.86 8.48
N SER A 740 33.81 -11.13 9.32
CA SER A 740 35.18 -11.43 8.91
C SER A 740 35.26 -12.44 7.74
N LYS A 741 36.02 -12.09 6.69
CA LYS A 741 36.21 -12.92 5.47
C LYS A 741 36.47 -14.41 5.75
N LYS A 742 37.21 -14.73 6.81
CA LYS A 742 37.57 -16.11 7.18
C LYS A 742 36.38 -16.97 7.62
N ASN A 743 35.25 -16.35 7.97
CA ASN A 743 34.06 -17.01 8.48
C ASN A 743 32.91 -17.08 7.45
N ILE A 744 33.15 -16.61 6.22
CA ILE A 744 32.17 -16.59 5.14
C ILE A 744 32.48 -17.74 4.18
N SER A 745 31.45 -18.48 3.81
CA SER A 745 31.47 -19.41 2.66
C SER A 745 30.34 -19.05 1.69
N ILE A 746 30.67 -18.94 0.42
CA ILE A 746 29.73 -18.65 -0.66
C ILE A 746 29.47 -19.95 -1.44
N ILE A 747 28.21 -20.30 -1.63
CA ILE A 747 27.76 -21.46 -2.39
C ILE A 747 26.96 -20.96 -3.59
N ASP A 748 27.48 -21.20 -4.77
CA ASP A 748 26.91 -20.77 -6.05
C ASP A 748 26.13 -21.93 -6.66
N LEU A 749 24.80 -21.81 -6.67
CA LEU A 749 23.86 -22.86 -7.08
C LEU A 749 23.58 -22.75 -8.58
N HIS A 750 24.06 -23.73 -9.33
CA HIS A 750 24.04 -23.76 -10.78
C HIS A 750 23.25 -24.94 -11.35
N ASN A 751 22.91 -24.82 -12.63
CA ASN A 751 22.37 -25.92 -13.44
C ASN A 751 23.27 -26.25 -14.63
N THR A 752 23.21 -27.50 -15.07
CA THR A 752 23.90 -28.01 -16.26
C THR A 752 22.93 -28.23 -17.41
N SER A 753 23.46 -28.55 -18.60
CA SER A 753 22.67 -29.02 -19.74
C SER A 753 22.29 -30.51 -19.65
N SER A 754 23.00 -31.30 -18.84
CA SER A 754 22.86 -32.76 -18.75
C SER A 754 22.13 -33.22 -17.47
N PRO A 755 21.21 -34.21 -17.55
CA PRO A 755 20.57 -34.82 -16.37
C PRO A 755 21.58 -35.51 -15.42
N SER A 756 22.70 -35.99 -15.97
CA SER A 756 23.80 -36.62 -15.22
C SER A 756 24.79 -35.60 -14.61
N GLY A 757 24.43 -34.31 -14.57
CA GLY A 757 25.31 -33.18 -14.24
C GLY A 757 25.37 -32.74 -12.78
N VAL A 758 25.18 -33.64 -11.81
CA VAL A 758 25.30 -33.28 -10.38
C VAL A 758 26.74 -33.38 -9.90
N PHE A 759 27.41 -32.25 -9.65
CA PHE A 759 28.80 -32.21 -9.17
C PHE A 759 29.12 -30.88 -8.47
N THR A 760 30.33 -30.76 -7.95
CA THR A 760 30.82 -29.52 -7.32
C THR A 760 32.16 -29.11 -7.90
N ILE A 761 32.41 -27.81 -7.93
CA ILE A 761 33.70 -27.25 -8.35
C ILE A 761 34.31 -26.49 -7.17
N VAL A 762 35.59 -26.77 -6.89
CA VAL A 762 36.36 -26.18 -5.78
C VAL A 762 37.75 -25.75 -6.24
N ASN A 763 38.36 -24.84 -5.50
CA ASN A 763 39.66 -24.23 -5.82
C ASN A 763 40.76 -24.58 -4.84
N ASN A 764 40.42 -24.87 -3.59
CA ASN A 764 41.39 -25.13 -2.54
C ASN A 764 40.93 -26.26 -1.60
N LYS A 765 41.86 -26.73 -0.75
CA LYS A 765 41.59 -27.82 0.20
C LYS A 765 40.47 -27.51 1.21
N LYS A 766 40.22 -26.23 1.54
CA LYS A 766 39.14 -25.85 2.49
C LYS A 766 37.76 -25.93 1.83
N GLU A 767 37.64 -25.44 0.60
CA GLU A 767 36.43 -25.58 -0.22
C GLU A 767 36.12 -27.06 -0.46
N GLU A 768 37.14 -27.87 -0.76
CA GLU A 768 37.04 -29.32 -0.88
C GLU A 768 36.52 -29.99 0.41
N GLN A 769 37.02 -29.55 1.58
CA GLN A 769 36.55 -30.04 2.89
C GLN A 769 35.08 -29.73 3.16
N ILE A 770 34.55 -28.62 2.63
CA ILE A 770 33.12 -28.28 2.74
C ILE A 770 32.32 -29.09 1.71
N ALA A 771 32.75 -29.09 0.44
CA ALA A 771 32.05 -29.72 -0.68
C ALA A 771 31.95 -31.26 -0.57
N LYS A 772 32.94 -31.94 0.02
CA LYS A 772 32.94 -33.41 0.18
C LYS A 772 31.67 -33.94 0.88
N HIS A 773 31.02 -33.12 1.70
CA HIS A 773 29.80 -33.48 2.43
C HIS A 773 28.58 -33.69 1.52
N LEU A 774 28.61 -33.14 0.30
CA LEU A 774 27.56 -33.34 -0.69
C LEU A 774 27.56 -34.79 -1.23
N ASN A 775 28.69 -35.50 -1.14
CA ASN A 775 28.88 -36.85 -1.71
C ASN A 775 28.62 -36.92 -3.22
N VAL A 776 29.03 -35.88 -3.95
CA VAL A 776 28.99 -35.79 -5.41
C VAL A 776 30.43 -35.67 -5.95
N PRO A 777 30.67 -35.85 -7.26
CA PRO A 777 31.99 -35.66 -7.85
C PRO A 777 32.53 -34.25 -7.55
N VAL A 778 33.82 -34.15 -7.27
CA VAL A 778 34.51 -32.88 -6.98
C VAL A 778 35.48 -32.57 -8.10
N ILE A 779 35.30 -31.44 -8.76
CA ILE A 779 36.14 -30.97 -9.86
C ILE A 779 37.03 -29.85 -9.34
N SER A 780 38.33 -29.97 -9.61
CA SER A 780 39.35 -28.97 -9.26
C SER A 780 40.01 -28.38 -10.50
N ASN A 781 40.67 -27.23 -10.33
CA ASN A 781 41.42 -26.51 -11.37
C ASN A 781 40.59 -26.02 -12.57
N LEU A 782 39.28 -25.85 -12.43
CA LEU A 782 38.44 -25.28 -13.49
C LEU A 782 38.55 -23.74 -13.54
N PHE A 783 38.47 -23.08 -12.39
CA PHE A 783 38.45 -21.60 -12.32
C PHE A 783 39.79 -20.94 -12.63
N SER A 784 40.92 -21.62 -12.41
CA SER A 784 42.24 -21.13 -12.85
C SER A 784 42.32 -20.95 -14.38
N LYS A 785 41.40 -21.57 -15.12
CA LYS A 785 41.32 -21.51 -16.59
C LYS A 785 40.10 -20.74 -17.10
N VAL A 786 39.05 -20.56 -16.29
CA VAL A 786 37.83 -19.78 -16.61
C VAL A 786 37.84 -18.46 -15.83
N LYS A 787 38.34 -17.39 -16.46
CA LYS A 787 38.41 -16.05 -15.84
C LYS A 787 37.07 -15.32 -15.94
N GLY A 788 36.79 -14.43 -14.98
CA GLY A 788 35.63 -13.55 -15.01
C GLY A 788 34.32 -14.11 -14.43
N SER A 789 34.36 -15.26 -13.75
CA SER A 789 33.20 -15.83 -13.06
C SER A 789 33.02 -15.31 -11.63
N PHE A 790 31.77 -15.33 -11.15
CA PHE A 790 31.40 -14.91 -9.80
C PHE A 790 32.20 -15.66 -8.73
N SER A 791 32.23 -16.99 -8.82
CA SER A 791 32.92 -17.84 -7.86
C SER A 791 34.44 -17.66 -7.87
N ASN A 792 35.07 -17.44 -9.04
CA ASN A 792 36.51 -17.17 -9.12
C ASN A 792 36.87 -15.82 -8.47
N TYR A 793 36.04 -14.78 -8.68
CA TYR A 793 36.28 -13.45 -8.11
C TYR A 793 36.35 -13.48 -6.57
N TYR A 794 35.41 -14.16 -5.91
CA TYR A 794 35.43 -14.24 -4.44
C TYR A 794 36.52 -15.18 -3.91
N HIS A 795 36.88 -16.22 -4.67
CA HIS A 795 38.05 -17.04 -4.36
C HIS A 795 39.34 -16.20 -4.34
N GLU A 796 39.59 -15.37 -5.36
CA GLU A 796 40.73 -14.44 -5.42
C GLU A 796 40.75 -13.45 -4.24
N GLN A 797 39.57 -13.11 -3.71
CA GLN A 797 39.40 -12.25 -2.52
C GLN A 797 39.61 -12.99 -1.18
N LYS A 798 40.09 -14.24 -1.21
CA LYS A 798 40.34 -15.14 -0.06
C LYS A 798 39.07 -15.52 0.70
N ILE A 799 37.93 -15.64 0.02
CA ILE A 799 36.67 -16.15 0.57
C ILE A 799 36.41 -17.54 -0.04
N ASN A 800 35.96 -18.49 0.77
CA ASN A 800 35.65 -19.83 0.27
C ASN A 800 34.45 -19.76 -0.68
N SER A 801 34.63 -20.15 -1.95
CA SER A 801 33.55 -20.14 -2.95
C SER A 801 33.42 -21.52 -3.60
N ILE A 802 32.23 -22.11 -3.56
CA ILE A 802 31.95 -23.46 -4.08
C ILE A 802 30.82 -23.36 -5.09
N VAL A 803 31.03 -23.87 -6.30
CA VAL A 803 29.92 -24.08 -7.25
C VAL A 803 29.31 -25.44 -7.00
N PHE A 804 27.98 -25.48 -6.88
CA PHE A 804 27.20 -26.70 -6.77
C PHE A 804 26.20 -26.80 -7.92
N GLU A 805 26.44 -27.79 -8.78
CA GLU A 805 25.61 -28.10 -9.93
C GLU A 805 24.51 -29.09 -9.54
N GLY A 806 23.26 -28.65 -9.66
CA GLY A 806 22.08 -29.41 -9.22
C GLY A 806 21.58 -30.42 -10.24
N GLY A 807 22.07 -30.38 -11.49
CA GLY A 807 21.59 -31.16 -12.62
C GLY A 807 20.98 -30.30 -13.73
N ALA A 808 20.25 -30.94 -14.64
CA ALA A 808 19.72 -30.30 -15.85
C ALA A 808 18.78 -29.12 -15.56
N ILE A 809 18.90 -28.04 -16.34
CA ILE A 809 17.94 -26.94 -16.33
C ILE A 809 16.53 -27.45 -16.73
N GLY A 810 15.50 -27.02 -15.99
CA GLY A 810 14.11 -27.43 -16.21
C GLY A 810 13.74 -28.81 -15.64
N ASP A 811 14.71 -29.62 -15.19
CA ASP A 811 14.43 -30.91 -14.55
C ASP A 811 13.97 -30.71 -13.09
N PRO A 812 12.78 -31.21 -12.69
CA PRO A 812 12.32 -31.19 -11.31
C PRO A 812 13.29 -31.85 -10.32
N ALA A 813 14.07 -32.84 -10.76
CA ALA A 813 15.09 -33.49 -9.94
C ALA A 813 16.18 -32.51 -9.48
N SER A 814 16.48 -31.47 -10.29
CA SER A 814 17.47 -30.44 -9.95
C SER A 814 17.08 -29.63 -8.72
N ILE A 815 15.78 -29.32 -8.56
CA ILE A 815 15.26 -28.65 -7.35
C ILE A 815 15.51 -29.51 -6.11
N ASN A 816 15.22 -30.80 -6.22
CA ASN A 816 15.39 -31.75 -5.12
C ASN A 816 16.87 -31.95 -4.76
N ASN A 817 17.77 -31.92 -5.76
CA ASN A 817 19.22 -31.99 -5.56
C ASN A 817 19.77 -30.72 -4.88
N HIS A 818 19.32 -29.53 -5.29
CA HIS A 818 19.71 -28.27 -4.63
C HIS A 818 19.21 -28.22 -3.19
N GLU A 819 17.96 -28.60 -2.93
CA GLU A 819 17.39 -28.68 -1.58
C GLU A 819 18.18 -29.67 -0.71
N ALA A 820 18.46 -30.87 -1.24
CA ALA A 820 19.30 -31.86 -0.58
C ALA A 820 20.70 -31.33 -0.27
N GLY A 821 21.31 -30.59 -1.20
CA GLY A 821 22.64 -30.03 -1.04
C GLY A 821 22.71 -28.94 0.02
N ILE A 822 21.74 -28.00 0.03
CA ILE A 822 21.63 -26.94 1.04
C ILE A 822 21.55 -27.56 2.44
N TRP A 823 20.62 -28.49 2.66
CA TRP A 823 20.45 -29.17 3.94
C TRP A 823 21.69 -29.98 4.35
N LYS A 824 22.34 -30.69 3.42
CA LYS A 824 23.60 -31.43 3.72
C LYS A 824 24.74 -30.50 4.13
N LEU A 825 24.94 -29.40 3.40
CA LEU A 825 26.02 -28.45 3.70
C LEU A 825 25.81 -27.84 5.09
N LEU A 826 24.61 -27.34 5.38
CA LEU A 826 24.30 -26.70 6.66
C LEU A 826 24.38 -27.66 7.84
N THR A 827 23.92 -28.90 7.67
CA THR A 827 23.95 -29.89 8.76
C THR A 827 25.36 -30.43 9.02
N LYS A 828 26.17 -30.64 7.97
CA LYS A 828 27.54 -31.14 8.11
C LYS A 828 28.55 -30.07 8.52
N THR A 829 28.22 -28.80 8.31
CA THR A 829 29.00 -27.66 8.82
C THR A 829 28.49 -27.16 10.18
N ASN A 830 27.58 -27.90 10.82
CA ASN A 830 27.00 -27.62 12.13
C ASN A 830 26.23 -26.29 12.23
N PHE A 831 25.71 -25.76 11.12
CA PHE A 831 24.73 -24.66 11.17
C PHE A 831 23.37 -25.16 11.65
N ILE A 832 22.98 -26.39 11.31
CA ILE A 832 21.68 -26.96 11.67
C ILE A 832 21.86 -28.36 12.25
N ASN A 833 21.04 -28.71 13.25
CA ASN A 833 21.06 -30.05 13.82
C ASN A 833 20.54 -31.09 12.83
N LYS A 834 21.18 -32.25 12.74
CA LYS A 834 20.72 -33.37 11.89
C LYS A 834 19.28 -33.79 12.18
N LYS A 835 18.80 -33.65 13.42
CA LYS A 835 17.41 -33.97 13.80
C LYS A 835 16.37 -33.03 13.18
N SER A 836 16.80 -31.86 12.67
CA SER A 836 15.92 -30.86 12.06
C SER A 836 15.70 -31.07 10.57
N ILE A 837 16.28 -32.12 9.97
CA ILE A 837 16.12 -32.42 8.54
C ILE A 837 14.71 -32.97 8.30
N PRO A 838 13.91 -32.38 7.40
CA PRO A 838 12.60 -32.90 7.07
C PRO A 838 12.66 -34.28 6.38
N LYS A 839 11.67 -35.14 6.65
CA LYS A 839 11.63 -36.52 6.12
C LYS A 839 11.65 -36.60 4.59
N HIS A 840 11.05 -35.64 3.88
CA HIS A 840 11.09 -35.63 2.41
C HIS A 840 12.48 -35.27 1.87
N VAL A 841 13.23 -34.40 2.57
CA VAL A 841 14.62 -34.08 2.23
C VAL A 841 15.53 -35.30 2.40
N GLU A 842 15.29 -36.13 3.42
CA GLU A 842 16.02 -37.39 3.58
C GLU A 842 15.85 -38.35 2.39
N LYS A 843 14.66 -38.38 1.77
CA LYS A 843 14.44 -39.13 0.52
C LYS A 843 15.29 -38.57 -0.63
N ASN A 844 15.37 -37.24 -0.75
CA ASN A 844 16.21 -36.58 -1.75
C ASN A 844 17.70 -36.91 -1.55
N PHE A 845 18.16 -37.11 -0.31
CA PHE A 845 19.55 -37.53 -0.06
C PHE A 845 19.90 -38.90 -0.67
N ALA A 846 18.96 -39.85 -0.62
CA ALA A 846 19.13 -41.18 -1.18
C ALA A 846 19.12 -41.15 -2.71
N ALA A 847 18.21 -40.37 -3.31
CA ALA A 847 18.14 -40.16 -4.75
C ALA A 847 19.45 -39.55 -5.29
N MET A 848 19.94 -38.47 -4.67
CA MET A 848 21.20 -37.83 -5.06
C MET A 848 22.42 -38.78 -4.90
N LYS A 849 22.42 -39.67 -3.90
CA LYS A 849 23.46 -40.69 -3.71
C LYS A 849 23.44 -41.77 -4.79
N SER A 850 22.27 -42.08 -5.37
CA SER A 850 22.15 -43.07 -6.44
C SER A 850 22.85 -42.60 -7.71
N PHE A 851 22.66 -41.32 -8.08
CA PHE A 851 23.32 -40.70 -9.24
C PHE A 851 24.85 -40.67 -9.11
N SER A 852 25.38 -40.39 -7.93
CA SER A 852 26.82 -40.22 -7.74
C SER A 852 27.61 -41.52 -7.53
N LYS A 853 26.96 -42.69 -7.40
CA LYS A 853 27.65 -43.97 -7.12
C LYS A 853 28.67 -44.38 -8.19
N LYS A 854 28.41 -44.08 -9.48
CA LYS A 854 29.29 -44.47 -10.60
C LYS A 854 30.37 -43.42 -10.90
N THR A 855 30.12 -42.15 -10.59
CA THR A 855 30.97 -41.01 -10.96
C THR A 855 31.71 -40.40 -9.77
N LYS A 856 31.59 -40.99 -8.57
CA LYS A 856 32.25 -40.50 -7.36
C LYS A 856 33.76 -40.47 -7.52
N GLY A 857 34.35 -39.34 -7.18
CA GLY A 857 35.80 -39.15 -7.20
C GLY A 857 36.17 -37.68 -7.25
N LYS A 858 37.48 -37.45 -7.11
CA LYS A 858 38.09 -36.16 -7.40
C LYS A 858 38.56 -36.16 -8.84
N TYR A 859 38.30 -35.07 -9.55
CA TYR A 859 38.70 -34.90 -10.93
C TYR A 859 39.43 -33.56 -11.09
N SER A 860 40.39 -33.50 -12.01
CA SER A 860 40.97 -32.22 -12.46
C SER A 860 40.83 -32.00 -13.95
N VAL A 861 40.62 -30.74 -14.32
CA VAL A 861 40.44 -30.30 -15.70
C VAL A 861 41.78 -30.32 -16.43
N LYS A 862 41.91 -31.21 -17.41
CA LYS A 862 43.12 -31.35 -18.22
C LYS A 862 43.03 -30.57 -19.53
N TYR A 863 41.87 -30.56 -20.17
CA TYR A 863 41.66 -29.88 -21.46
C TYR A 863 40.36 -29.08 -21.48
N ILE A 864 40.35 -27.97 -22.24
CA ILE A 864 39.18 -27.12 -22.50
C ILE A 864 39.11 -26.92 -24.02
N HIS A 865 37.99 -27.32 -24.62
CA HIS A 865 37.69 -27.00 -26.00
C HIS A 865 36.98 -25.65 -26.05
N LYS A 866 37.56 -24.68 -26.74
CA LYS A 866 36.97 -23.35 -26.92
C LYS A 866 36.23 -23.30 -28.24
N ILE A 867 35.11 -22.58 -28.24
CA ILE A 867 34.24 -22.40 -29.40
C ILE A 867 33.87 -20.93 -29.57
N THR A 868 33.49 -20.55 -30.78
CA THR A 868 32.92 -19.27 -31.15
C THR A 868 31.48 -19.44 -31.64
N GLN A 869 30.70 -18.36 -31.67
CA GLN A 869 29.30 -18.41 -32.13
C GLN A 869 29.16 -18.88 -33.59
N ASN A 870 30.20 -18.74 -34.40
CA ASN A 870 30.19 -19.12 -35.81
C ASN A 870 30.59 -20.59 -36.05
N ASP A 871 30.99 -21.32 -35.00
CA ASP A 871 31.50 -22.68 -35.14
C ASP A 871 30.38 -23.70 -35.39
N HIS A 872 29.10 -23.34 -35.14
CA HIS A 872 27.96 -24.27 -35.19
C HIS A 872 28.21 -25.58 -34.41
N PHE A 873 28.93 -25.46 -33.29
CA PHE A 873 29.40 -26.59 -32.49
C PHE A 873 28.24 -27.38 -31.86
N LEU A 874 28.20 -28.69 -32.10
CA LEU A 874 27.19 -29.61 -31.59
C LEU A 874 27.84 -30.88 -31.01
N MET A 875 27.57 -31.20 -29.75
CA MET A 875 27.98 -32.48 -29.17
C MET A 875 27.17 -33.63 -29.74
N HIS A 876 27.79 -34.81 -29.86
CA HIS A 876 27.03 -36.01 -30.16
C HIS A 876 26.02 -36.31 -29.04
N PRO A 877 24.75 -36.60 -29.38
CA PRO A 877 23.64 -36.71 -28.41
C PRO A 877 23.82 -37.85 -27.40
N ASN A 878 24.66 -38.84 -27.72
CA ASN A 878 24.92 -39.98 -26.85
C ASN A 878 25.92 -39.68 -25.73
N ILE A 879 26.60 -38.52 -25.77
CA ILE A 879 27.66 -38.19 -24.81
C ILE A 879 27.11 -37.48 -23.58
N GLN A 880 27.40 -38.04 -22.41
CA GLN A 880 26.95 -37.50 -21.13
C GLN A 880 28.10 -36.96 -20.27
N ASN A 881 27.75 -36.11 -19.28
CA ASN A 881 28.71 -35.70 -18.26
C ASN A 881 29.27 -36.91 -17.51
N PHE A 882 30.60 -36.89 -17.28
CA PHE A 882 31.40 -37.96 -16.72
C PHE A 882 31.49 -39.25 -17.57
N GLU A 883 31.11 -39.21 -18.85
CA GLU A 883 31.34 -40.34 -19.75
C GLU A 883 32.82 -40.48 -20.07
N LYS A 884 33.31 -41.72 -20.03
CA LYS A 884 34.72 -42.03 -20.33
C LYS A 884 34.94 -41.97 -21.83
N ILE A 885 35.96 -41.22 -22.23
CA ILE A 885 36.35 -41.05 -23.63
C ILE A 885 37.80 -41.44 -23.85
N GLN A 886 38.09 -41.90 -25.06
CA GLN A 886 39.45 -42.23 -25.52
C GLN A 886 39.96 -41.14 -26.47
N LYS A 887 41.27 -40.94 -26.50
CA LYS A 887 41.94 -40.07 -27.47
C LYS A 887 41.53 -40.48 -28.89
N ASN A 888 41.23 -39.49 -29.71
CA ASN A 888 40.72 -39.60 -31.08
C ASN A 888 39.28 -40.13 -31.22
N GLN A 889 38.56 -40.40 -30.12
CA GLN A 889 37.12 -40.67 -30.19
C GLN A 889 36.40 -39.40 -30.67
N ILE A 890 35.52 -39.54 -31.67
CA ILE A 890 34.71 -38.43 -32.16
C ILE A 890 33.60 -38.15 -31.16
N ILE A 891 33.49 -36.90 -30.73
CA ILE A 891 32.61 -36.49 -29.61
C ILE A 891 31.71 -35.30 -29.92
N ALA A 892 32.03 -34.54 -30.96
CA ALA A 892 31.22 -33.42 -31.42
C ALA A 892 31.45 -33.18 -32.91
N GLU A 893 30.67 -32.29 -33.48
CA GLU A 893 30.83 -31.78 -34.84
C GLU A 893 30.78 -30.25 -34.81
N ASP A 894 31.55 -29.59 -35.67
CA ASP A 894 31.54 -28.15 -35.90
C ASP A 894 31.54 -27.87 -37.42
N ILE A 895 31.58 -26.59 -37.81
CA ILE A 895 31.59 -26.17 -39.22
C ILE A 895 32.77 -26.76 -40.03
N ASN A 896 33.85 -27.16 -39.37
CA ASN A 896 35.03 -27.77 -39.98
C ASN A 896 34.98 -29.31 -39.99
N GLY A 897 33.89 -29.91 -39.48
CA GLY A 897 33.66 -31.35 -39.49
C GLY A 897 33.69 -31.99 -38.10
N LYS A 898 34.21 -33.21 -38.03
CA LYS A 898 34.17 -34.04 -36.81
C LYS A 898 35.25 -33.61 -35.80
N VAL A 899 34.83 -33.34 -34.57
CA VAL A 899 35.70 -32.98 -33.44
C VAL A 899 35.99 -34.20 -32.58
N ALA A 900 37.28 -34.57 -32.51
CA ALA A 900 37.75 -35.71 -31.73
C ALA A 900 38.39 -35.29 -30.39
N ALA A 901 38.30 -36.18 -29.40
CA ALA A 901 38.91 -35.98 -28.09
C ALA A 901 40.46 -35.94 -28.20
N PRO A 902 41.14 -34.85 -27.79
CA PRO A 902 42.61 -34.75 -27.92
C PRO A 902 43.37 -35.63 -26.92
N ILE A 903 42.73 -36.08 -25.85
CA ILE A 903 43.30 -36.90 -24.78
C ILE A 903 42.24 -37.84 -24.19
N ASP A 904 42.68 -38.93 -23.57
CA ASP A 904 41.78 -39.78 -22.76
C ASP A 904 41.27 -39.02 -21.53
N GLY A 905 40.07 -39.35 -21.07
CA GLY A 905 39.53 -38.81 -19.83
C GLY A 905 38.04 -39.01 -19.70
N HIS A 906 37.37 -38.06 -19.04
CA HIS A 906 35.91 -38.01 -18.98
C HIS A 906 35.43 -36.66 -19.49
N ILE A 907 34.27 -36.64 -20.13
CA ILE A 907 33.65 -35.42 -20.64
C ILE A 907 32.94 -34.65 -19.52
N LEU A 908 33.05 -33.32 -19.57
CA LEU A 908 32.23 -32.40 -18.81
C LEU A 908 31.75 -31.30 -19.75
N MET A 909 30.45 -30.99 -19.75
CA MET A 909 29.82 -30.03 -20.65
C MET A 909 29.29 -28.83 -19.83
N PRO A 910 29.55 -27.59 -20.27
CA PRO A 910 28.94 -26.39 -19.69
C PRO A 910 27.45 -26.28 -20.06
N LEU A 911 26.72 -25.44 -19.31
CA LEU A 911 25.36 -25.03 -19.64
C LEU A 911 25.38 -24.15 -20.92
N TYR A 912 24.53 -24.46 -21.93
CA TYR A 912 24.41 -23.82 -23.25
C TYR A 912 25.74 -23.56 -24.00
N GLN A 913 26.18 -24.51 -24.82
CA GLN A 913 27.38 -24.40 -25.64
C GLN A 913 27.26 -23.30 -26.72
N GLU A 914 26.13 -23.21 -27.41
CA GLU A 914 25.89 -22.21 -28.47
C GLU A 914 25.98 -20.74 -28.01
N LYS A 915 25.75 -20.49 -26.72
CA LYS A 915 25.77 -19.14 -26.11
C LYS A 915 27.02 -18.88 -25.27
N GLY A 916 27.94 -19.85 -25.20
CA GLY A 916 29.15 -19.81 -24.40
C GLY A 916 30.42 -19.75 -25.26
N THR A 917 31.58 -19.73 -24.58
CA THR A 917 32.92 -19.75 -25.20
C THR A 917 33.62 -21.10 -25.05
N GLU A 918 32.96 -22.06 -24.41
CA GLU A 918 33.48 -23.39 -24.11
C GLU A 918 32.54 -24.47 -24.66
N GLY A 919 33.08 -25.38 -25.48
CA GLY A 919 32.37 -26.54 -25.99
C GLY A 919 32.32 -27.65 -24.92
N PHE A 920 33.45 -28.20 -24.54
CA PHE A 920 33.53 -29.23 -23.49
C PHE A 920 34.87 -29.15 -22.74
N TYR A 921 34.92 -29.82 -21.59
CA TYR A 921 36.13 -30.04 -20.82
C TYR A 921 36.44 -31.54 -20.79
N ILE A 922 37.73 -31.88 -20.79
CA ILE A 922 38.18 -33.23 -20.45
C ILE A 922 38.78 -33.22 -19.06
N ILE A 923 38.19 -34.04 -18.18
CA ILE A 923 38.58 -34.19 -16.79
C ILE A 923 39.20 -35.58 -16.56
N LYS A 924 40.26 -35.65 -15.77
CA LYS A 924 40.86 -36.93 -15.33
C LYS A 924 40.61 -37.13 -13.85
N LYS A 925 40.26 -38.36 -13.48
CA LYS A 925 40.13 -38.75 -12.07
C LYS A 925 41.51 -38.67 -11.43
N GLU A 926 41.60 -37.98 -10.30
CA GLU A 926 42.80 -37.95 -9.47
C GLU A 926 42.86 -39.25 -8.65
N LEU A 927 44.04 -39.88 -8.63
CA LEU A 927 44.29 -41.10 -7.88
C LEU A 927 44.31 -40.83 -6.37
#